data_AF-A0AAJ6TRE6-F1
#
_entry.id   AF-A0AAJ6TRE6-F1
#
_cell.length_a   1.000
_cell.length_b   1.000
_cell.length_c   1.000
_cell.angle_alpha   90.00
_cell.angle_beta   90.00
_cell.angle_gamma   90.00
#
_symmetry.space_group_name_H-M   'P 1'
#
loop_
_entity.id
_entity.type
_entity.pdbx_description
1 polymer ?
#
loop_
_entity_poly.entity_id
_entity_poly.type
_entity_poly.pdbx_seq_one_letter_code
_entity_poly.pdbx_strand_id
1 'polypeptide(L)'
;MPPPPPSSSSSSSTATSFCSFSNRCHSHEESSSSSSSSSSSLNPHRNNRHRSVRSSSAIESISRLPSIRETQFLLSLQNKEISGILQKWVNYGKGWRPRFFLLDDGVLSYYKTNGRRRHHHHRKKNTPPGEDISRWISRLGNPIGEIHLKVSSIKESRSDDKRFSIFTGTKTLHLRAGSREERVEWMEALQAVKDLYPRIPNSGELTGNGGLVVVSTKRLRQRLMEEGLSEEAIKESEQIMTDEFSLLHNHLVVLKQKQALLVDTLRQLESEKVDLEDTVVDESQRQHGNMSELRQQKSAEGSASGSDDDHDRHDAAEEETDDEDDDDEFLDTQDFLSSSSFKSAESEFQKTPYDSDEDVGPLDIEDGMDSCIKFVGSNYSCVMRRKKLPDPVEKEKGVSLWSMIKDNIGKDLTRVCLPVYFNEPISSLQKCFEDLEYSFLLDRAYEFGKMGNSLMRALNVAAFAVSGYASTDGRHCKPFNPLLGETYEADYPDKGIRFISEKVSHHPMVVACHCEGRGWKFWGESNLKSKFWGRSIQLDPVGTLTLEFDDGEIFQWSKVTTSIYNLILGKLYCDHYGTMKIQGNQKYSCKLKFKEQSLIDRNPHQVLGGVQDKNGKTVASLFGKWDDSMHYKINGGSRNANGSEPHLLWKRSKPSKHLTRYNLTRFAITLNELTPELKEKLPSTDSRLRPDQRCLENGEYTKANEEKLRLEQRQRQARKMQERGWKPRWFVKEKGGETYSYIGGYWEAKERGNWDSCPDIFGQVPTDQNFD
;
A
#
# COMPACT_ATOMS: atom_id res chain seq x y z
N MET A 1 -41.10 35.70 -39.38
CA MET A 1 -42.46 35.39 -39.89
C MET A 1 -42.41 35.38 -41.40
N PRO A 2 -43.23 34.57 -42.10
CA PRO A 2 -43.60 33.17 -41.83
C PRO A 2 -43.40 32.34 -43.15
N PRO A 3 -44.21 31.32 -43.50
CA PRO A 3 -44.30 29.98 -42.92
C PRO A 3 -43.98 28.82 -43.91
N PRO A 4 -43.95 27.55 -43.43
CA PRO A 4 -44.14 26.30 -44.22
C PRO A 4 -45.66 26.04 -44.49
N PRO A 5 -46.21 24.84 -44.82
CA PRO A 5 -45.64 23.53 -45.16
C PRO A 5 -45.86 23.12 -46.64
N PRO A 6 -46.77 22.21 -47.12
CA PRO A 6 -47.86 21.43 -46.49
C PRO A 6 -47.50 19.94 -46.18
N SER A 7 -48.51 19.09 -45.93
CA SER A 7 -48.40 17.64 -45.64
C SER A 7 -49.68 16.87 -46.07
N SER A 8 -49.62 15.55 -46.25
CA SER A 8 -50.79 14.65 -46.33
C SER A 8 -50.44 13.27 -45.71
N SER A 9 -51.09 12.74 -44.68
CA SER A 9 -52.51 12.29 -44.56
C SER A 9 -52.84 11.16 -45.56
N SER A 10 -53.50 10.06 -45.18
CA SER A 10 -54.71 9.94 -44.35
C SER A 10 -54.80 8.56 -43.63
N SER A 11 -55.17 8.46 -42.34
CA SER A 11 -56.53 8.14 -41.79
C SER A 11 -57.03 6.70 -42.07
N SER A 12 -57.83 6.01 -41.25
CA SER A 12 -58.58 6.31 -39.99
C SER A 12 -58.74 4.97 -39.18
N SER A 13 -59.51 4.77 -38.08
CA SER A 13 -60.66 5.50 -37.48
C SER A 13 -60.95 5.01 -36.03
N THR A 14 -61.34 5.93 -35.11
CA THR A 14 -62.39 5.83 -34.03
C THR A 14 -62.52 4.60 -33.08
N ALA A 15 -62.98 4.69 -31.81
CA ALA A 15 -63.51 5.80 -30.98
C ALA A 15 -63.49 5.48 -29.45
N THR A 16 -63.61 6.51 -28.59
CA THR A 16 -64.41 6.64 -27.31
C THR A 16 -64.52 5.49 -26.27
N SER A 17 -64.61 5.69 -24.93
CA SER A 17 -64.66 6.91 -24.08
C SER A 17 -64.57 6.62 -22.55
N PHE A 18 -64.07 7.60 -21.77
CA PHE A 18 -64.44 8.02 -20.39
C PHE A 18 -64.38 7.08 -19.13
N CYS A 19 -63.48 7.47 -18.19
CA CYS A 19 -63.71 7.81 -16.76
C CYS A 19 -64.12 6.79 -15.64
N SER A 20 -63.10 6.40 -14.84
CA SER A 20 -62.90 6.76 -13.40
C SER A 20 -63.60 6.04 -12.20
N PHE A 21 -62.94 6.15 -11.03
CA PHE A 21 -63.36 5.92 -9.62
C PHE A 21 -63.34 4.51 -8.95
N SER A 22 -62.19 4.22 -8.29
CA SER A 22 -62.00 3.99 -6.84
C SER A 22 -62.70 2.88 -6.00
N ASN A 23 -61.83 2.10 -5.31
CA ASN A 23 -61.84 1.72 -3.87
C ASN A 23 -62.54 0.45 -3.28
N ARG A 24 -61.71 -0.25 -2.47
CA ARG A 24 -61.96 -0.99 -1.19
C ARG A 24 -62.39 -2.48 -1.13
N CYS A 25 -61.86 -3.09 -0.07
CA CYS A 25 -61.79 -4.52 0.32
C CYS A 25 -63.07 -5.08 0.98
N HIS A 26 -63.25 -6.42 0.99
CA HIS A 26 -63.23 -7.25 2.23
C HIS A 26 -63.18 -8.78 1.95
N SER A 27 -63.54 -9.66 2.90
CA SER A 27 -62.99 -11.03 3.12
C SER A 27 -64.01 -12.12 3.56
N HIS A 28 -63.56 -13.38 3.78
CA HIS A 28 -64.27 -14.60 4.30
C HIS A 28 -65.08 -15.43 3.25
N GLU A 29 -65.32 -16.76 3.31
CA GLU A 29 -64.86 -17.88 4.19
C GLU A 29 -65.01 -19.32 3.57
N GLU A 30 -65.13 -20.39 4.41
CA GLU A 30 -65.40 -21.85 4.17
C GLU A 30 -64.17 -22.78 4.05
N SER A 31 -63.97 -23.96 4.70
CA SER A 31 -64.71 -25.06 5.41
C SER A 31 -64.64 -26.40 4.62
N SER A 32 -64.62 -27.65 5.15
CA SER A 32 -64.48 -28.25 6.51
C SER A 32 -64.24 -29.79 6.48
N SER A 33 -63.76 -30.41 7.59
CA SER A 33 -63.85 -31.86 8.00
C SER A 33 -63.16 -32.96 7.14
N SER A 34 -62.69 -34.14 7.62
CA SER A 34 -62.41 -34.79 8.95
C SER A 34 -61.40 -35.97 8.72
N SER A 35 -61.07 -37.00 9.54
CA SER A 35 -61.58 -37.66 10.78
C SER A 35 -60.45 -38.50 11.49
N SER A 36 -60.77 -39.36 12.49
CA SER A 36 -59.85 -40.17 13.32
C SER A 36 -60.02 -41.72 13.14
N SER A 37 -59.43 -42.72 13.86
CA SER A 37 -58.71 -42.79 15.17
C SER A 37 -57.91 -44.13 15.41
N SER A 38 -57.08 -44.13 16.48
CA SER A 38 -56.77 -45.25 17.44
C SER A 38 -55.79 -46.42 17.09
N SER A 39 -55.28 -47.09 18.15
CA SER A 39 -53.99 -47.81 18.24
C SER A 39 -54.03 -49.16 19.01
N SER A 40 -53.10 -50.12 18.74
CA SER A 40 -52.38 -50.90 19.80
C SER A 40 -51.35 -51.96 19.30
N SER A 41 -50.23 -52.05 20.03
CA SER A 41 -49.07 -52.98 20.03
C SER A 41 -49.22 -54.51 19.81
N LEU A 42 -48.21 -55.17 19.19
CA LEU A 42 -47.29 -56.19 19.78
C LEU A 42 -46.24 -56.80 18.77
N ASN A 43 -45.26 -57.55 19.28
CA ASN A 43 -44.08 -58.19 18.62
C ASN A 43 -44.28 -59.72 18.40
N PRO A 44 -43.37 -60.57 17.81
CA PRO A 44 -41.92 -60.41 17.54
C PRO A 44 -41.31 -60.99 16.21
N HIS A 45 -39.99 -60.79 16.01
CA HIS A 45 -39.04 -61.52 15.11
C HIS A 45 -39.22 -61.35 13.57
N ARG A 46 -38.19 -61.47 12.70
CA ARG A 46 -36.75 -61.81 12.85
C ARG A 46 -35.86 -61.16 11.75
N ASN A 47 -34.57 -60.97 12.04
CA ASN A 47 -33.40 -60.88 11.13
C ASN A 47 -33.17 -59.66 10.17
N ASN A 48 -32.13 -58.89 10.52
CA ASN A 48 -30.98 -58.53 9.67
C ASN A 48 -31.16 -57.75 8.34
N ARG A 49 -31.03 -56.41 8.41
CA ARG A 49 -29.73 -55.70 8.32
C ARG A 49 -29.93 -54.18 8.34
N HIS A 50 -29.43 -53.48 9.37
CA HIS A 50 -29.25 -52.03 9.31
C HIS A 50 -27.86 -51.58 9.77
N ARG A 51 -27.24 -50.79 8.89
CA ARG A 51 -26.04 -49.98 9.11
C ARG A 51 -26.44 -48.79 9.98
N SER A 52 -25.79 -48.59 11.13
CA SER A 52 -26.02 -47.40 11.98
C SER A 52 -24.70 -46.66 12.22
N VAL A 53 -24.82 -45.33 12.35
CA VAL A 53 -23.71 -44.42 12.61
C VAL A 53 -23.31 -44.49 14.08
N ARG A 54 -22.02 -44.43 14.38
CA ARG A 54 -21.52 -44.06 15.72
C ARG A 54 -20.43 -43.00 15.62
N SER A 55 -20.59 -41.99 16.46
CA SER A 55 -19.57 -41.05 16.89
C SER A 55 -18.61 -41.71 17.90
N SER A 56 -17.72 -40.89 18.48
CA SER A 56 -16.78 -41.18 19.59
C SER A 56 -15.70 -42.25 19.35
N SER A 57 -14.49 -41.77 19.01
CA SER A 57 -13.21 -42.41 19.34
C SER A 57 -12.04 -41.40 19.27
N ALA A 58 -12.13 -40.30 20.03
CA ALA A 58 -11.12 -39.23 20.05
C ALA A 58 -10.48 -39.01 21.45
N ILE A 59 -10.78 -39.90 22.41
CA ILE A 59 -10.28 -39.87 23.79
C ILE A 59 -9.86 -41.29 24.18
N GLU A 60 -8.79 -41.80 23.56
CA GLU A 60 -8.15 -43.05 23.99
C GLU A 60 -6.67 -43.11 23.52
N SER A 61 -5.86 -42.12 23.93
CA SER A 61 -4.45 -42.01 23.52
C SER A 61 -3.51 -41.42 24.58
N ILE A 62 -3.96 -41.23 25.83
CA ILE A 62 -3.15 -40.64 26.92
C ILE A 62 -3.02 -41.64 28.09
N SER A 63 -2.44 -42.81 27.82
CA SER A 63 -1.90 -43.71 28.86
C SER A 63 -1.10 -44.88 28.25
N ARG A 64 0.13 -44.62 27.78
CA ARG A 64 1.14 -45.67 27.57
C ARG A 64 2.49 -45.22 28.11
N LEU A 65 3.05 -45.98 29.04
CA LEU A 65 4.45 -45.87 29.42
C LEU A 65 5.31 -46.41 28.25
N PRO A 66 6.47 -45.79 27.94
CA PRO A 66 7.32 -46.25 26.85
C PRO A 66 7.81 -47.68 27.08
N SER A 67 7.85 -48.47 26.02
CA SER A 67 8.51 -49.77 26.03
C SER A 67 10.03 -49.60 26.06
N ILE A 68 10.75 -50.64 26.55
CA ILE A 68 12.22 -50.64 26.63
C ILE A 68 12.89 -50.45 25.25
N ARG A 69 12.17 -50.69 24.14
CA ARG A 69 12.65 -50.42 22.78
C ARG A 69 12.58 -48.93 22.40
N GLU A 70 11.62 -48.17 22.93
CA GLU A 70 11.50 -46.74 22.66
C GLU A 70 12.57 -45.94 23.42
N THR A 71 12.93 -46.35 24.64
CA THR A 71 14.10 -45.78 25.34
C THR A 71 15.43 -46.10 24.64
N GLN A 72 15.58 -47.29 24.03
CA GLN A 72 16.73 -47.57 23.17
C GLN A 72 16.74 -46.73 21.88
N PHE A 73 15.57 -46.42 21.29
CA PHE A 73 15.48 -45.53 20.14
C PHE A 73 15.84 -44.07 20.50
N LEU A 74 15.36 -43.56 21.63
CA LEU A 74 15.69 -42.21 22.12
C LEU A 74 17.20 -42.07 22.42
N LEU A 75 17.82 -43.09 23.03
CA LEU A 75 19.28 -43.13 23.21
C LEU A 75 20.06 -43.18 21.88
N SER A 76 19.47 -43.71 20.80
CA SER A 76 20.11 -43.73 19.47
C SER A 76 20.07 -42.39 18.72
N LEU A 77 19.27 -41.42 19.18
CA LEU A 77 19.16 -40.08 18.60
C LEU A 77 20.13 -39.05 19.21
N GLN A 78 20.86 -39.42 20.27
CA GLN A 78 21.58 -38.48 21.13
C GLN A 78 22.84 -37.84 20.51
N ASN A 79 23.25 -38.28 19.31
CA ASN A 79 24.30 -37.66 18.49
C ASN A 79 23.98 -37.86 17.00
N LYS A 80 23.07 -37.05 16.45
CA LYS A 80 22.70 -37.09 15.02
C LYS A 80 23.01 -35.77 14.32
N GLU A 81 24.30 -35.46 14.22
CA GLU A 81 24.81 -34.44 13.29
C GLU A 81 24.23 -34.71 11.88
N ILE A 82 23.38 -33.80 11.38
CA ILE A 82 22.94 -33.82 9.98
C ILE A 82 23.58 -32.66 9.24
N SER A 83 24.25 -32.97 8.14
CA SER A 83 24.87 -31.98 7.28
C SER A 83 24.69 -32.33 5.81
N GLY A 84 24.66 -31.31 4.96
CA GLY A 84 24.33 -31.49 3.54
C GLY A 84 24.17 -30.17 2.79
N ILE A 85 23.87 -30.25 1.49
CA ILE A 85 23.68 -29.06 0.65
C ILE A 85 22.19 -28.86 0.37
N LEU A 86 21.58 -27.93 1.09
CA LEU A 86 20.24 -27.46 0.76
C LEU A 86 20.31 -26.26 -0.19
N GLN A 87 19.28 -26.11 -1.02
CA GLN A 87 19.01 -24.85 -1.69
C GLN A 87 18.39 -23.89 -0.68
N LYS A 88 19.02 -22.74 -0.45
CA LYS A 88 18.49 -21.64 0.35
C LYS A 88 17.95 -20.55 -0.58
N TRP A 89 16.75 -20.06 -0.35
CA TRP A 89 16.25 -18.86 -1.01
C TRP A 89 17.05 -17.63 -0.52
N VAL A 90 17.51 -16.78 -1.44
CA VAL A 90 18.29 -15.57 -1.10
C VAL A 90 17.44 -14.32 -1.28
N ASN A 91 16.95 -14.09 -2.50
CA ASN A 91 15.95 -13.09 -2.87
C ASN A 91 15.48 -13.38 -4.31
N TYR A 92 14.42 -12.73 -4.79
CA TYR A 92 13.88 -13.01 -6.13
C TYR A 92 14.89 -12.87 -7.29
N GLY A 93 15.88 -11.97 -7.17
CA GLY A 93 16.88 -11.73 -8.22
C GLY A 93 18.04 -12.74 -8.23
N LYS A 94 18.38 -13.34 -7.08
CA LYS A 94 19.42 -14.39 -6.97
C LYS A 94 18.83 -15.80 -6.88
N GLY A 95 17.54 -15.94 -6.54
CA GLY A 95 16.79 -17.19 -6.46
C GLY A 95 17.29 -18.15 -5.38
N TRP A 96 17.06 -19.45 -5.62
CA TRP A 96 17.65 -20.56 -4.88
C TRP A 96 19.17 -20.59 -5.07
N ARG A 97 19.93 -20.76 -3.99
CA ARG A 97 21.38 -20.97 -4.03
C ARG A 97 21.81 -22.11 -3.10
N PRO A 98 22.74 -22.98 -3.52
CA PRO A 98 23.27 -24.01 -2.64
C PRO A 98 23.99 -23.36 -1.45
N ARG A 99 23.73 -23.91 -0.27
CA ARG A 99 24.45 -23.62 0.97
C ARG A 99 24.69 -24.95 1.67
N PHE A 100 25.88 -25.10 2.24
CA PHE A 100 26.13 -26.23 3.13
C PHE A 100 25.51 -25.89 4.49
N PHE A 101 24.69 -26.79 5.02
CA PHE A 101 24.09 -26.68 6.34
C PHE A 101 24.68 -27.75 7.25
N LEU A 102 24.83 -27.39 8.52
CA LEU A 102 25.18 -28.28 9.62
C LEU A 102 24.19 -28.03 10.76
N LEU A 103 23.58 -29.10 11.26
CA LEU A 103 22.82 -29.10 12.51
C LEU A 103 23.66 -29.78 13.59
N ASP A 104 24.03 -29.01 14.61
CA ASP A 104 24.80 -29.45 15.77
C ASP A 104 24.30 -28.73 17.04
N ASP A 105 24.30 -29.40 18.20
CA ASP A 105 23.74 -28.97 19.51
C ASP A 105 22.57 -27.95 19.50
N GLY A 106 21.53 -28.20 18.70
CA GLY A 106 20.37 -27.31 18.61
C GLY A 106 20.57 -26.02 17.83
N VAL A 107 21.69 -25.86 17.12
CA VAL A 107 22.03 -24.75 16.23
C VAL A 107 22.15 -25.24 14.78
N LEU A 108 21.46 -24.58 13.87
CA LEU A 108 21.57 -24.83 12.43
C LEU A 108 22.42 -23.71 11.79
N SER A 109 23.67 -24.02 11.48
CA SER A 109 24.65 -23.08 10.91
C SER A 109 24.88 -23.34 9.42
N TYR A 110 25.11 -22.28 8.62
CA TYR A 110 25.20 -22.43 7.17
C TYR A 110 26.29 -21.61 6.47
N TYR A 111 26.84 -22.17 5.40
CA TYR A 111 28.10 -21.75 4.77
C TYR A 111 27.97 -21.55 3.24
N LYS A 112 28.81 -20.67 2.66
CA LYS A 112 28.92 -20.45 1.20
C LYS A 112 29.59 -21.67 0.58
N THR A 113 28.89 -22.38 -0.31
CA THR A 113 29.54 -23.37 -1.19
C THR A 113 30.36 -22.62 -2.25
N ASN A 114 31.69 -22.62 -2.12
CA ASN A 114 32.57 -21.93 -3.06
C ASN A 114 32.46 -22.50 -4.48
N GLY A 115 32.32 -21.64 -5.48
CA GLY A 115 31.87 -22.01 -6.84
C GLY A 115 32.81 -22.88 -7.68
N ARG A 116 34.01 -23.22 -7.19
CA ARG A 116 35.04 -23.97 -7.91
C ARG A 116 34.99 -25.49 -7.64
N ARG A 117 33.89 -26.14 -8.02
CA ARG A 117 33.79 -27.56 -8.49
C ARG A 117 32.32 -27.96 -8.76
N ARG A 118 31.86 -27.78 -10.00
CA ARG A 118 30.66 -28.48 -10.51
C ARG A 118 31.07 -29.91 -10.91
N HIS A 119 30.79 -30.89 -10.06
CA HIS A 119 30.77 -32.30 -10.48
C HIS A 119 29.35 -32.85 -10.33
N HIS A 120 28.70 -33.20 -11.45
CA HIS A 120 27.45 -33.96 -11.44
C HIS A 120 27.73 -35.39 -10.99
N HIS A 121 27.30 -35.78 -9.78
CA HIS A 121 27.30 -37.18 -9.34
C HIS A 121 26.05 -37.48 -8.49
N HIS A 122 25.09 -38.19 -9.07
CA HIS A 122 24.02 -38.85 -8.30
C HIS A 122 24.58 -40.12 -7.64
N ARG A 123 24.99 -40.06 -6.38
CA ARG A 123 25.16 -41.26 -5.55
C ARG A 123 24.97 -40.97 -4.05
N LYS A 124 24.68 -42.03 -3.29
CA LYS A 124 24.24 -41.98 -1.89
C LYS A 124 25.37 -41.63 -0.92
N LYS A 125 25.02 -40.92 0.17
CA LYS A 125 25.84 -40.52 1.33
C LYS A 125 26.99 -39.55 1.00
N ASN A 126 26.82 -38.27 1.34
CA ASN A 126 27.84 -37.23 1.25
C ASN A 126 28.48 -36.89 2.60
N THR A 127 29.02 -37.90 3.28
CA THR A 127 30.20 -37.71 4.14
C THR A 127 31.36 -38.38 3.40
N PRO A 128 32.48 -37.68 3.08
CA PRO A 128 33.61 -38.33 2.44
C PRO A 128 34.17 -39.43 3.36
N PRO A 129 34.52 -40.64 2.86
CA PRO A 129 35.01 -41.70 3.72
C PRO A 129 36.32 -41.31 4.44
N GLY A 130 36.22 -40.96 5.72
CA GLY A 130 37.35 -40.62 6.58
C GLY A 130 37.77 -39.13 6.62
N GLU A 131 37.05 -38.20 5.97
CA GLU A 131 37.21 -36.78 6.33
C GLU A 131 36.27 -36.42 7.49
N ASP A 132 36.92 -36.14 8.61
CA ASP A 132 36.42 -35.52 9.84
C ASP A 132 35.77 -34.15 9.56
N ILE A 133 34.53 -33.99 10.01
CA ILE A 133 33.67 -32.84 9.72
C ILE A 133 34.32 -31.52 10.18
N SER A 134 35.00 -31.54 11.33
CA SER A 134 35.80 -30.44 11.88
C SER A 134 36.82 -29.90 10.86
N ARG A 135 37.48 -30.80 10.13
CA ARG A 135 38.49 -30.51 9.09
C ARG A 135 37.88 -29.95 7.81
N TRP A 136 36.59 -30.22 7.56
CA TRP A 136 35.86 -29.68 6.41
C TRP A 136 35.30 -28.29 6.71
N ILE A 137 34.75 -28.07 7.90
CA ILE A 137 34.34 -26.75 8.41
C ILE A 137 35.53 -25.78 8.43
N SER A 138 36.69 -26.24 8.90
CA SER A 138 37.95 -25.48 8.89
C SER A 138 38.38 -24.95 7.50
N ARG A 139 37.83 -25.51 6.41
CA ARG A 139 38.08 -25.06 5.02
C ARG A 139 36.98 -24.16 4.45
N LEU A 140 35.84 -24.03 5.14
CA LEU A 140 34.70 -23.18 4.73
C LEU A 140 34.76 -21.77 5.34
N GLY A 141 35.50 -21.58 6.43
CA GLY A 141 35.53 -20.34 7.20
C GLY A 141 34.30 -20.19 8.11
N ASN A 142 34.09 -19.00 8.66
CA ASN A 142 32.99 -18.73 9.60
C ASN A 142 31.60 -18.95 8.95
N PRO A 143 30.59 -19.39 9.73
CA PRO A 143 29.22 -19.47 9.26
C PRO A 143 28.67 -18.10 8.85
N ILE A 144 27.77 -18.09 7.87
CA ILE A 144 27.11 -16.87 7.34
C ILE A 144 25.89 -16.49 8.18
N GLY A 145 25.39 -17.45 8.94
CA GLY A 145 24.32 -17.27 9.90
C GLY A 145 24.06 -18.59 10.61
N GLU A 146 23.57 -18.46 11.83
CA GLU A 146 23.28 -19.56 12.73
C GLU A 146 21.85 -19.40 13.24
N ILE A 147 21.12 -20.50 13.39
CA ILE A 147 19.73 -20.49 13.84
C ILE A 147 19.59 -21.41 15.04
N HIS A 148 19.38 -20.84 16.22
CA HIS A 148 19.11 -21.65 17.41
C HIS A 148 17.67 -22.18 17.37
N LEU A 149 17.51 -23.49 17.18
CA LEU A 149 16.20 -24.10 16.90
C LEU A 149 15.22 -24.01 18.07
N LYS A 150 15.74 -23.85 19.30
CA LYS A 150 14.98 -23.69 20.56
C LYS A 150 13.88 -22.62 20.44
N VAL A 151 14.17 -21.49 19.82
CA VAL A 151 13.23 -20.38 19.61
C VAL A 151 12.53 -20.42 18.24
N SER A 152 13.02 -21.21 17.29
CA SER A 152 12.47 -21.28 15.93
C SER A 152 11.10 -21.96 15.83
N SER A 153 10.38 -21.75 14.72
CA SER A 153 9.33 -22.65 14.22
C SER A 153 9.70 -23.18 12.83
N ILE A 154 9.22 -24.38 12.50
CA ILE A 154 9.60 -25.10 11.27
C ILE A 154 8.30 -25.52 10.58
N LYS A 155 8.20 -25.29 9.27
CA LYS A 155 6.99 -25.48 8.49
C LYS A 155 7.31 -26.12 7.14
N GLU A 156 6.65 -27.24 6.84
CA GLU A 156 6.67 -27.86 5.52
C GLU A 156 5.90 -27.01 4.49
N SER A 157 6.39 -26.98 3.25
CA SER A 157 5.54 -26.52 2.14
C SER A 157 4.44 -27.54 1.85
N ARG A 158 3.25 -27.03 1.53
CA ARG A 158 2.09 -27.79 1.03
C ARG A 158 2.06 -27.89 -0.50
N SER A 159 2.84 -27.07 -1.21
CA SER A 159 2.85 -26.97 -2.68
C SER A 159 4.09 -27.59 -3.35
N ASP A 160 5.20 -27.75 -2.62
CA ASP A 160 6.44 -28.33 -3.13
C ASP A 160 6.98 -29.35 -2.11
N ASP A 161 7.02 -30.62 -2.51
CA ASP A 161 7.36 -31.76 -1.65
C ASP A 161 8.85 -31.83 -1.26
N LYS A 162 9.65 -30.86 -1.71
CA LYS A 162 11.06 -30.67 -1.36
C LYS A 162 11.31 -29.39 -0.54
N ARG A 163 10.35 -28.46 -0.49
CA ARG A 163 10.46 -27.16 0.20
C ARG A 163 9.97 -27.24 1.65
N PHE A 164 10.67 -26.53 2.52
CA PHE A 164 10.32 -26.28 3.91
C PHE A 164 10.87 -24.90 4.33
N SER A 165 10.52 -24.45 5.53
CA SER A 165 10.97 -23.15 6.04
C SER A 165 11.22 -23.18 7.54
N ILE A 166 12.15 -22.35 7.99
CA ILE A 166 12.51 -22.15 9.40
C ILE A 166 12.34 -20.67 9.72
N PHE A 167 11.41 -20.35 10.61
CA PHE A 167 11.16 -18.99 11.07
C PHE A 167 11.80 -18.77 12.43
N THR A 168 12.47 -17.63 12.60
CA THR A 168 13.33 -17.31 13.76
C THR A 168 12.71 -16.29 14.72
N GLY A 169 11.43 -15.94 14.53
CA GLY A 169 10.78 -14.82 15.21
C GLY A 169 10.92 -13.49 14.43
N THR A 170 12.07 -13.25 13.79
CA THR A 170 12.35 -12.02 13.02
C THR A 170 12.59 -12.27 11.53
N LYS A 171 13.12 -13.45 11.14
CA LYS A 171 13.50 -13.77 9.74
C LYS A 171 13.04 -15.18 9.36
N THR A 172 12.60 -15.37 8.11
CA THR A 172 12.22 -16.68 7.54
C THR A 172 13.30 -17.21 6.60
N LEU A 173 13.82 -18.40 6.88
CA LEU A 173 14.71 -19.14 5.99
C LEU A 173 13.88 -20.14 5.17
N HIS A 174 13.67 -19.85 3.88
CA HIS A 174 13.08 -20.82 2.96
C HIS A 174 14.17 -21.76 2.41
N LEU A 175 13.95 -23.06 2.54
CA LEU A 175 14.90 -24.14 2.26
C LEU A 175 14.26 -25.18 1.33
N ARG A 176 15.09 -25.84 0.52
CA ARG A 176 14.63 -26.88 -0.40
C ARG A 176 15.70 -27.96 -0.59
N ALA A 177 15.28 -29.21 -0.39
CA ALA A 177 16.09 -30.40 -0.60
C ALA A 177 16.18 -30.79 -2.09
N GLY A 178 17.10 -31.70 -2.43
CA GLY A 178 17.20 -32.31 -3.75
C GLY A 178 16.06 -33.31 -4.03
N SER A 179 15.55 -33.98 -2.99
CA SER A 179 14.41 -34.90 -3.09
C SER A 179 13.42 -34.77 -1.91
N ARG A 180 12.27 -35.44 -2.02
CA ARG A 180 11.24 -35.49 -0.96
C ARG A 180 11.74 -36.28 0.25
N GLU A 181 12.50 -37.33 0.01
CA GLU A 181 13.10 -38.19 1.03
C GLU A 181 14.13 -37.39 1.84
N GLU A 182 15.02 -36.65 1.17
CA GLU A 182 15.96 -35.73 1.82
C GLU A 182 15.21 -34.62 2.60
N ARG A 183 14.08 -34.10 2.08
CA ARG A 183 13.24 -33.16 2.86
C ARG A 183 12.72 -33.80 4.16
N VAL A 184 12.27 -35.06 4.11
CA VAL A 184 11.80 -35.79 5.30
C VAL A 184 12.96 -36.02 6.27
N GLU A 185 14.14 -36.46 5.80
CA GLU A 185 15.33 -36.65 6.65
C GLU A 185 15.72 -35.36 7.40
N TRP A 186 15.69 -34.20 6.72
CA TRP A 186 15.93 -32.89 7.35
C TRP A 186 14.80 -32.50 8.32
N MET A 187 13.53 -32.67 7.95
CA MET A 187 12.39 -32.34 8.82
C MET A 187 12.37 -33.19 10.10
N GLU A 188 12.62 -34.49 10.00
CA GLU A 188 12.71 -35.40 11.15
C GLU A 188 13.86 -35.02 12.07
N ALA A 189 15.06 -34.76 11.53
CA ALA A 189 16.22 -34.38 12.34
C ALA A 189 16.03 -33.02 13.04
N LEU A 190 15.51 -32.01 12.31
CA LEU A 190 15.22 -30.69 12.86
C LEU A 190 14.13 -30.73 13.94
N GLN A 191 13.11 -31.57 13.77
CA GLN A 191 12.04 -31.72 14.75
C GLN A 191 12.52 -32.50 15.99
N ALA A 192 13.27 -33.61 15.82
CA ALA A 192 13.84 -34.35 16.94
C ALA A 192 14.75 -33.49 17.82
N VAL A 193 15.57 -32.61 17.20
CA VAL A 193 16.42 -31.65 17.92
C VAL A 193 15.59 -30.56 18.64
N LYS A 194 14.39 -30.24 18.17
CA LYS A 194 13.45 -29.39 18.90
C LYS A 194 12.74 -30.11 20.04
N ASP A 195 12.42 -31.39 19.87
CA ASP A 195 11.77 -32.20 20.91
C ASP A 195 12.72 -32.53 22.08
N LEU A 196 14.04 -32.52 21.84
CA LEU A 196 15.08 -32.50 22.88
C LEU A 196 15.14 -31.17 23.67
N TYR A 197 14.60 -30.09 23.13
CA TYR A 197 14.54 -28.77 23.76
C TYR A 197 13.10 -28.23 23.81
N PRO A 198 12.19 -28.89 24.57
CA PRO A 198 10.81 -28.44 24.70
C PRO A 198 10.78 -27.02 25.25
N ARG A 199 10.00 -26.15 24.61
CA ARG A 199 9.88 -24.74 25.01
C ARG A 199 9.36 -24.64 26.44
N ILE A 200 10.17 -24.09 27.33
CA ILE A 200 9.64 -23.31 28.44
C ILE A 200 8.85 -22.15 27.79
N PRO A 201 7.57 -21.92 28.15
CA PRO A 201 6.82 -20.79 27.61
C PRO A 201 7.56 -19.47 27.88
N ASN A 202 7.61 -18.58 26.89
CA ASN A 202 8.25 -17.28 27.06
C ASN A 202 7.61 -16.54 28.25
N SER A 203 8.41 -15.91 29.11
CA SER A 203 8.00 -15.26 30.36
C SER A 203 7.21 -13.95 30.11
N GLY A 204 6.03 -14.12 29.53
CA GLY A 204 5.07 -13.12 29.07
C GLY A 204 3.78 -13.76 28.53
N GLU A 205 3.83 -15.01 28.06
CA GLU A 205 2.63 -15.82 27.84
C GLU A 205 2.14 -16.41 29.17
N LEU A 206 1.03 -15.90 29.71
CA LEU A 206 0.41 -16.37 30.95
C LEU A 206 -0.38 -17.67 30.74
N THR A 207 0.29 -18.70 30.21
CA THR A 207 -0.24 -20.03 29.85
C THR A 207 0.43 -21.15 30.66
N GLY A 208 0.73 -20.86 31.94
CA GLY A 208 1.50 -21.74 32.83
C GLY A 208 0.86 -22.08 34.18
N ASN A 209 -0.32 -21.54 34.50
CA ASN A 209 -1.22 -22.04 35.56
C ASN A 209 -2.53 -21.25 35.56
N GLY A 210 -3.57 -21.81 36.19
CA GLY A 210 -4.83 -21.12 36.45
C GLY A 210 -4.68 -20.03 37.51
N GLY A 211 -4.06 -18.90 37.13
CA GLY A 211 -4.00 -17.68 37.93
C GLY A 211 -5.38 -17.03 38.03
N LEU A 212 -6.26 -17.64 38.82
CA LEU A 212 -7.60 -17.16 39.13
C LEU A 212 -7.51 -15.69 39.56
N VAL A 213 -8.15 -14.79 38.82
CA VAL A 213 -8.21 -13.38 39.19
C VAL A 213 -9.20 -13.25 40.36
N VAL A 214 -8.70 -13.47 41.58
CA VAL A 214 -9.51 -13.48 42.80
C VAL A 214 -10.01 -12.08 43.09
N VAL A 215 -11.26 -11.80 42.69
CA VAL A 215 -11.93 -10.54 43.03
C VAL A 215 -12.18 -10.51 44.53
N SER A 216 -11.65 -9.48 45.21
CA SER A 216 -11.77 -9.37 46.66
C SER A 216 -13.11 -8.76 47.05
N THR A 217 -14.00 -9.59 47.59
CA THR A 217 -15.31 -9.21 48.12
C THR A 217 -15.24 -8.31 49.37
N LYS A 218 -14.07 -8.18 50.02
CA LYS A 218 -13.90 -7.56 51.35
C LYS A 218 -14.58 -6.19 51.53
N ARG A 219 -14.56 -5.32 50.51
CA ARG A 219 -15.23 -4.01 50.56
C ARG A 219 -16.75 -4.10 50.46
N LEU A 220 -17.26 -5.01 49.62
CA LEU A 220 -18.69 -5.32 49.53
C LEU A 220 -19.19 -5.87 50.87
N ARG A 221 -18.49 -6.89 51.40
CA ARG A 221 -18.77 -7.50 52.70
C ARG A 221 -18.81 -6.47 53.83
N GLN A 222 -17.80 -5.61 53.95
CA GLN A 222 -17.78 -4.53 54.94
C GLN A 222 -19.00 -3.61 54.78
N ARG A 223 -19.33 -3.15 53.56
CA ARG A 223 -20.45 -2.21 53.39
C ARG A 223 -21.80 -2.86 53.71
N LEU A 224 -22.03 -4.11 53.32
CA LEU A 224 -23.27 -4.81 53.62
C LEU A 224 -23.43 -5.08 55.14
N MET A 225 -22.33 -5.25 55.88
CA MET A 225 -22.34 -5.26 57.36
C MET A 225 -22.71 -3.89 57.95
N GLU A 226 -22.21 -2.79 57.38
CA GLU A 226 -22.55 -1.42 57.81
C GLU A 226 -24.05 -1.09 57.60
N GLU A 227 -24.69 -1.68 56.59
CA GLU A 227 -26.14 -1.57 56.35
C GLU A 227 -27.00 -2.53 57.21
N GLY A 228 -26.38 -3.36 58.07
CA GLY A 228 -27.08 -4.25 59.00
C GLY A 228 -27.71 -5.51 58.39
N LEU A 229 -27.22 -5.97 57.23
CA LEU A 229 -27.70 -7.21 56.58
C LEU A 229 -27.20 -8.48 57.30
N SER A 230 -27.93 -9.58 57.13
CA SER A 230 -27.54 -10.87 57.74
C SER A 230 -26.36 -11.51 57.01
N GLU A 231 -25.59 -12.34 57.73
CA GLU A 231 -24.43 -13.06 57.19
C GLU A 231 -24.78 -13.96 55.98
N GLU A 232 -25.99 -14.51 55.97
CA GLU A 232 -26.50 -15.32 54.86
C GLU A 232 -26.69 -14.47 53.60
N ALA A 233 -27.36 -13.32 53.71
CA ALA A 233 -27.60 -12.41 52.59
C ALA A 233 -26.30 -11.75 52.09
N ILE A 234 -25.36 -11.47 53.00
CA ILE A 234 -24.01 -11.01 52.66
C ILE A 234 -23.28 -12.08 51.85
N LYS A 235 -23.26 -13.33 52.33
CA LYS A 235 -22.60 -14.45 51.66
C LYS A 235 -23.22 -14.78 50.31
N GLU A 236 -24.54 -14.70 50.18
CA GLU A 236 -25.25 -14.83 48.90
C GLU A 236 -24.84 -13.72 47.91
N SER A 237 -24.76 -12.47 48.38
CA SER A 237 -24.29 -11.32 47.59
C SER A 237 -22.83 -11.47 47.13
N GLU A 238 -21.96 -12.01 48.01
CA GLU A 238 -20.58 -12.34 47.66
C GLU A 238 -20.51 -13.45 46.59
N GLN A 239 -21.31 -14.51 46.75
CA GLN A 239 -21.38 -15.64 45.83
C GLN A 239 -21.83 -15.22 44.42
N ILE A 240 -22.95 -14.47 44.32
CA ILE A 240 -23.48 -13.93 43.06
C ILE A 240 -22.40 -13.11 42.32
N MET A 241 -21.68 -12.24 43.03
CA MET A 241 -20.63 -11.43 42.42
C MET A 241 -19.44 -12.29 41.92
N THR A 242 -19.06 -13.34 42.64
CA THR A 242 -18.01 -14.26 42.18
C THR A 242 -18.44 -15.11 40.98
N ASP A 243 -19.71 -15.51 40.90
CA ASP A 243 -20.22 -16.32 39.79
C ASP A 243 -20.39 -15.50 38.49
N GLU A 244 -20.95 -14.29 38.59
CA GLU A 244 -21.01 -13.34 37.46
C GLU A 244 -19.61 -12.96 36.96
N PHE A 245 -18.66 -12.68 37.87
CA PHE A 245 -17.28 -12.43 37.48
C PHE A 245 -16.62 -13.67 36.84
N SER A 246 -16.87 -14.87 37.36
CA SER A 246 -16.37 -16.12 36.79
C SER A 246 -16.87 -16.32 35.36
N LEU A 247 -18.17 -16.08 35.11
CA LEU A 247 -18.77 -16.15 33.77
C LEU A 247 -18.12 -15.15 32.80
N LEU A 248 -17.97 -13.89 33.21
CA LEU A 248 -17.30 -12.85 32.41
C LEU A 248 -15.81 -13.17 32.16
N HIS A 249 -15.10 -13.68 33.16
CA HIS A 249 -13.71 -14.10 33.05
C HIS A 249 -13.54 -15.25 32.07
N ASN A 250 -14.40 -16.28 32.15
CA ASN A 250 -14.41 -17.41 31.22
C ASN A 250 -14.68 -16.96 29.77
N HIS A 251 -15.63 -16.05 29.55
CA HIS A 251 -15.85 -15.45 28.23
C HIS A 251 -14.62 -14.68 27.72
N LEU A 252 -13.95 -13.91 28.57
CA LEU A 252 -12.75 -13.16 28.20
C LEU A 252 -11.55 -14.08 27.90
N VAL A 253 -11.39 -15.19 28.62
CA VAL A 253 -10.40 -16.24 28.32
C VAL A 253 -10.68 -16.89 26.95
N VAL A 254 -11.94 -17.27 26.67
CA VAL A 254 -12.32 -17.83 25.36
C VAL A 254 -12.12 -16.81 24.23
N LEU A 255 -12.37 -15.52 24.46
CA LEU A 255 -12.09 -14.47 23.47
C LEU A 255 -10.58 -14.29 23.23
N LYS A 256 -9.74 -14.35 24.27
CA LYS A 256 -8.27 -14.34 24.14
C LYS A 256 -7.76 -15.57 23.38
N GLN A 257 -8.29 -16.76 23.64
CA GLN A 257 -7.96 -17.98 22.90
C GLN A 257 -8.34 -17.87 21.41
N LYS A 258 -9.53 -17.34 21.11
CA LYS A 258 -9.95 -17.05 19.73
C LYS A 258 -9.06 -16.00 19.06
N GLN A 259 -8.64 -14.97 19.79
CA GLN A 259 -7.70 -13.95 19.27
C GLN A 259 -6.34 -14.55 18.92
N ALA A 260 -5.76 -15.39 19.80
CA ALA A 260 -4.49 -16.07 19.54
C ALA A 260 -4.60 -16.97 18.29
N LEU A 261 -5.64 -17.81 18.21
CA LEU A 261 -5.91 -18.66 17.05
C LEU A 261 -6.06 -17.86 15.75
N LEU A 262 -6.71 -16.68 15.78
CA LEU A 262 -6.82 -15.80 14.62
C LEU A 262 -5.48 -15.18 14.21
N VAL A 263 -4.62 -14.77 15.17
CA VAL A 263 -3.28 -14.26 14.87
C VAL A 263 -2.39 -15.34 14.26
N ASP A 264 -2.42 -16.57 14.78
CA ASP A 264 -1.66 -17.68 14.19
C ASP A 264 -2.21 -18.13 12.83
N THR A 265 -3.54 -18.07 12.63
CA THR A 265 -4.16 -18.29 11.31
C THR A 265 -3.73 -17.22 10.31
N LEU A 266 -3.68 -15.95 10.70
CA LEU A 266 -3.19 -14.86 9.85
C LEU A 266 -1.71 -15.06 9.47
N ARG A 267 -0.85 -15.41 10.43
CA ARG A 267 0.56 -15.77 10.18
C ARG A 267 0.70 -16.99 9.24
N GLN A 268 -0.17 -18.00 9.40
CA GLN A 268 -0.18 -19.16 8.51
C GLN A 268 -0.55 -18.75 7.08
N LEU A 269 -1.59 -17.95 6.91
CA LEU A 269 -2.07 -17.45 5.61
C LEU A 269 -1.06 -16.51 4.94
N GLU A 270 -0.36 -15.66 5.70
CA GLU A 270 0.74 -14.85 5.20
C GLU A 270 1.86 -15.74 4.64
N SER A 271 2.32 -16.73 5.41
CA SER A 271 3.33 -17.67 4.95
C SER A 271 2.86 -18.47 3.72
N GLU A 272 1.59 -18.89 3.66
CA GLU A 272 1.03 -19.57 2.47
C GLU A 272 0.96 -18.63 1.26
N LYS A 273 0.64 -17.34 1.44
CA LYS A 273 0.75 -16.32 0.38
C LYS A 273 2.18 -16.22 -0.12
N VAL A 274 3.18 -16.13 0.76
CA VAL A 274 4.59 -16.01 0.36
C VAL A 274 5.10 -17.26 -0.37
N ASP A 275 4.74 -18.46 0.11
CA ASP A 275 5.06 -19.72 -0.58
C ASP A 275 4.40 -19.80 -1.97
N LEU A 276 3.18 -19.27 -2.15
CA LEU A 276 2.51 -19.15 -3.45
C LEU A 276 3.15 -18.09 -4.35
N GLU A 277 3.46 -16.88 -3.83
CA GLU A 277 4.13 -15.81 -4.58
C GLU A 277 5.50 -16.29 -5.11
N ASP A 278 6.29 -16.97 -4.28
CA ASP A 278 7.54 -17.61 -4.68
C ASP A 278 7.34 -18.67 -5.76
N THR A 279 6.31 -19.52 -5.64
CA THR A 279 5.99 -20.57 -6.62
C THR A 279 5.72 -19.96 -8.00
N VAL A 280 4.95 -18.88 -8.07
CA VAL A 280 4.65 -18.13 -9.32
C VAL A 280 5.91 -17.53 -9.95
N VAL A 281 6.93 -17.16 -9.15
CA VAL A 281 8.23 -16.71 -9.67
C VAL A 281 9.07 -17.90 -10.16
N ASP A 282 9.14 -18.98 -9.39
CA ASP A 282 9.90 -20.20 -9.73
C ASP A 282 9.40 -20.81 -11.06
N GLU A 283 8.07 -20.86 -11.28
CA GLU A 283 7.48 -21.29 -12.55
C GLU A 283 7.81 -20.33 -13.71
N SER A 284 7.74 -19.02 -13.48
CA SER A 284 8.08 -18.01 -14.49
C SER A 284 9.54 -18.05 -14.93
N GLN A 285 10.45 -18.43 -14.03
CA GLN A 285 11.87 -18.63 -14.34
C GLN A 285 12.10 -19.97 -15.07
N ARG A 286 11.42 -21.05 -14.68
CA ARG A 286 11.51 -22.36 -15.38
C ARG A 286 11.01 -22.29 -16.82
N GLN A 287 9.93 -21.54 -17.10
CA GLN A 287 9.45 -21.33 -18.47
C GLN A 287 10.52 -20.67 -19.37
N HIS A 288 11.28 -19.71 -18.84
CA HIS A 288 12.42 -19.11 -19.55
C HIS A 288 13.61 -20.07 -19.72
N GLY A 289 13.91 -20.89 -18.70
CA GLY A 289 14.92 -21.94 -18.78
C GLY A 289 14.68 -22.89 -19.96
N ASN A 290 13.49 -23.50 -20.02
CA ASN A 290 13.10 -24.41 -21.09
C ASN A 290 13.13 -23.73 -22.48
N MET A 291 12.76 -22.43 -22.56
CA MET A 291 12.81 -21.67 -23.81
C MET A 291 14.27 -21.42 -24.28
N SER A 292 15.23 -21.33 -23.36
CA SER A 292 16.65 -21.21 -23.67
C SER A 292 17.28 -22.54 -24.13
N GLU A 293 16.91 -23.66 -23.49
CA GLU A 293 17.33 -25.00 -23.92
C GLU A 293 16.78 -25.36 -25.30
N LEU A 294 15.51 -25.01 -25.59
CA LEU A 294 14.89 -25.22 -26.90
C LEU A 294 15.57 -24.39 -28.01
N ARG A 295 16.20 -23.25 -27.67
CA ARG A 295 17.05 -22.49 -28.61
C ARG A 295 18.41 -23.16 -28.82
N GLN A 296 19.04 -23.68 -27.76
CA GLN A 296 20.33 -24.37 -27.90
C GLN A 296 20.21 -25.69 -28.68
N GLN A 297 19.12 -26.45 -28.52
CA GLN A 297 18.85 -27.64 -29.33
C GLN A 297 18.65 -27.36 -30.83
N LYS A 298 18.36 -26.11 -31.22
CA LYS A 298 18.25 -25.69 -32.63
C LYS A 298 19.52 -25.05 -33.21
N SER A 299 20.63 -25.04 -32.46
CA SER A 299 21.92 -24.49 -32.90
C SER A 299 23.01 -25.58 -33.03
N ALA A 300 22.63 -26.85 -32.96
CA ALA A 300 23.55 -28.00 -33.02
C ALA A 300 23.70 -28.62 -34.43
N GLU A 301 23.20 -27.94 -35.47
CA GLU A 301 23.42 -28.28 -36.89
C GLU A 301 23.68 -26.98 -37.68
N GLY A 302 24.90 -26.82 -38.20
CA GLY A 302 25.34 -25.65 -38.96
C GLY A 302 26.62 -25.02 -38.42
N SER A 303 27.77 -25.35 -39.04
CA SER A 303 29.09 -24.82 -38.67
C SER A 303 29.66 -23.94 -39.79
N ALA A 304 29.94 -22.66 -39.50
CA ALA A 304 30.87 -21.82 -40.27
C ALA A 304 31.24 -20.53 -39.50
N SER A 305 32.55 -20.35 -39.27
CA SER A 305 33.36 -19.11 -39.21
C SER A 305 32.74 -17.76 -38.76
N GLY A 306 33.39 -17.12 -37.79
CA GLY A 306 33.23 -15.68 -37.47
C GLY A 306 34.03 -15.29 -36.22
N SER A 307 35.00 -14.37 -36.35
CA SER A 307 35.88 -13.89 -35.28
C SER A 307 35.42 -12.52 -34.77
N ASP A 308 35.52 -12.26 -33.46
CA ASP A 308 36.46 -11.26 -32.90
C ASP A 308 36.33 -11.14 -31.37
N ASP A 309 37.39 -10.60 -30.75
CA ASP A 309 37.68 -10.63 -29.30
C ASP A 309 37.29 -9.34 -28.55
N ASP A 310 37.56 -9.36 -27.24
CA ASP A 310 37.79 -8.21 -26.35
C ASP A 310 36.59 -7.35 -25.87
N HIS A 311 36.57 -6.81 -24.63
CA HIS A 311 37.53 -6.96 -23.53
C HIS A 311 36.81 -6.90 -22.16
N ASP A 312 37.17 -7.77 -21.22
CA ASP A 312 36.79 -7.62 -19.81
C ASP A 312 37.48 -6.39 -19.19
N ARG A 313 36.77 -5.64 -18.34
CA ARG A 313 37.36 -4.73 -17.34
C ARG A 313 36.62 -4.84 -16.02
N HIS A 314 37.38 -4.98 -14.94
CA HIS A 314 36.87 -4.93 -13.57
C HIS A 314 36.60 -3.49 -13.16
N ASP A 315 35.52 -3.28 -12.41
CA ASP A 315 35.42 -2.19 -11.44
C ASP A 315 35.34 -2.78 -10.04
N ALA A 316 35.82 -2.02 -9.06
CA ALA A 316 36.08 -2.52 -7.70
C ALA A 316 34.80 -2.70 -6.87
N ALA A 317 34.90 -3.50 -5.81
CA ALA A 317 33.92 -3.45 -4.73
C ALA A 317 34.25 -2.27 -3.83
N GLU A 318 33.31 -1.32 -3.70
CA GLU A 318 33.25 -0.44 -2.54
C GLU A 318 32.47 -1.16 -1.43
N GLU A 319 32.98 -1.07 -0.20
CA GLU A 319 32.37 -1.69 0.97
C GLU A 319 31.36 -0.71 1.58
N GLU A 320 30.08 -1.07 1.62
CA GLU A 320 29.10 -0.34 2.45
C GLU A 320 29.29 -0.79 3.91
N THR A 321 29.60 0.16 4.79
CA THR A 321 29.66 -0.03 6.25
C THR A 321 28.26 0.06 6.85
N ASP A 322 27.89 -0.91 7.68
CA ASP A 322 26.72 -0.78 8.57
C ASP A 322 27.05 0.23 9.67
N ASP A 323 26.43 1.41 9.64
CA ASP A 323 26.35 2.34 10.76
C ASP A 323 25.02 2.13 11.51
N GLU A 324 24.96 1.09 12.35
CA GLU A 324 23.92 0.93 13.38
C GLU A 324 24.36 1.65 14.66
N ASP A 325 23.81 2.84 14.96
CA ASP A 325 23.53 3.36 16.31
C ASP A 325 22.91 4.78 16.27
N ASP A 326 21.72 4.95 16.87
CA ASP A 326 21.23 6.19 17.51
C ASP A 326 19.82 5.93 18.11
N ASP A 327 19.78 5.09 19.15
CA ASP A 327 18.56 4.66 19.84
C ASP A 327 18.08 5.74 20.85
N ASP A 328 17.67 6.90 20.32
CA ASP A 328 17.24 8.05 21.13
C ASP A 328 15.79 7.88 21.62
N GLU A 329 15.70 7.53 22.90
CA GLU A 329 14.52 7.37 23.77
C GLU A 329 13.35 8.35 23.47
N PHE A 330 12.08 7.88 23.52
CA PHE A 330 10.98 8.51 24.28
C PHE A 330 9.59 7.82 24.15
N LEU A 331 9.06 7.40 25.31
CA LEU A 331 7.64 7.31 25.73
C LEU A 331 6.53 6.80 24.77
N ASP A 332 5.98 5.63 25.12
CA ASP A 332 4.66 5.17 24.67
C ASP A 332 3.52 6.13 25.05
N THR A 333 2.89 6.77 24.07
CA THR A 333 1.58 7.44 24.24
C THR A 333 0.45 6.48 23.91
N GLN A 334 -0.44 6.24 24.87
CA GLN A 334 -1.50 5.22 24.82
C GLN A 334 -2.40 5.26 23.55
N ASP A 335 -2.75 4.08 23.05
CA ASP A 335 -3.70 3.84 21.95
C ASP A 335 -5.13 4.32 22.28
N PHE A 336 -5.39 5.62 22.12
CA PHE A 336 -6.72 6.18 22.34
C PHE A 336 -7.70 5.93 21.16
N LEU A 337 -7.23 5.30 20.08
CA LEU A 337 -7.99 5.12 18.83
C LEU A 337 -8.74 3.78 18.75
N SER A 338 -9.57 3.51 19.77
CA SER A 338 -10.65 2.52 19.63
C SER A 338 -11.72 3.07 18.68
N SER A 339 -12.02 2.35 17.59
CA SER A 339 -12.88 2.80 16.48
C SER A 339 -14.38 2.93 16.81
N SER A 340 -14.76 2.84 18.08
CA SER A 340 -16.11 3.00 18.61
C SER A 340 -16.47 4.45 18.97
N SER A 341 -15.51 5.28 19.40
CA SER A 341 -15.82 6.62 19.94
C SER A 341 -16.23 7.66 18.90
N PHE A 342 -15.95 7.44 17.61
CA PHE A 342 -16.20 8.41 16.53
C PHE A 342 -17.63 8.40 15.96
N LYS A 343 -18.59 7.73 16.62
CA LYS A 343 -19.99 7.62 16.17
C LYS A 343 -21.01 8.38 17.03
N SER A 344 -20.54 9.18 18.00
CA SER A 344 -21.41 9.80 19.01
C SER A 344 -21.36 11.34 19.03
N ALA A 345 -20.71 11.97 18.04
CA ALA A 345 -20.53 13.42 17.94
C ALA A 345 -21.23 14.04 16.72
N GLU A 346 -22.30 13.40 16.23
CA GLU A 346 -23.12 13.88 15.09
C GLU A 346 -24.50 14.36 15.57
N SER A 347 -24.51 15.25 16.57
CA SER A 347 -25.72 15.90 17.07
C SER A 347 -25.43 17.29 17.66
N GLU A 348 -26.38 18.21 17.47
CA GLU A 348 -26.42 19.59 18.00
C GLU A 348 -25.63 20.68 17.26
N PHE A 349 -26.09 21.01 16.05
CA PHE A 349 -26.53 22.39 15.79
C PHE A 349 -27.98 22.37 15.24
N GLN A 350 -28.72 23.46 15.44
CA GLN A 350 -30.18 23.45 15.52
C GLN A 350 -30.89 23.13 14.20
N LYS A 351 -31.86 22.21 14.25
CA LYS A 351 -32.90 22.07 13.22
C LYS A 351 -33.96 23.16 13.40
N THR A 352 -34.30 23.88 12.33
CA THR A 352 -35.59 24.55 12.17
C THR A 352 -36.45 23.73 11.20
N PRO A 353 -37.67 23.30 11.58
CA PRO A 353 -38.48 22.44 10.73
C PRO A 353 -39.34 23.24 9.76
N TYR A 354 -39.15 23.03 8.45
CA TYR A 354 -40.23 22.89 7.48
C TYR A 354 -39.64 22.19 6.25
N ASP A 355 -40.04 20.95 6.04
CA ASP A 355 -39.69 20.15 4.86
C ASP A 355 -40.96 19.98 4.03
N SER A 356 -40.89 20.23 2.73
CA SER A 356 -42.03 20.27 1.81
C SER A 356 -41.51 20.18 0.38
N ASP A 357 -41.60 18.99 -0.20
CA ASP A 357 -41.21 18.71 -1.58
C ASP A 357 -42.05 19.48 -2.62
N GLU A 358 -41.53 19.52 -3.85
CA GLU A 358 -42.13 20.04 -5.10
C GLU A 358 -42.19 21.58 -5.30
N ASP A 359 -41.14 22.14 -5.92
CA ASP A 359 -41.29 22.93 -7.17
C ASP A 359 -40.01 22.86 -8.04
N VAL A 360 -40.08 23.32 -9.29
CA VAL A 360 -39.17 22.92 -10.39
C VAL A 360 -38.12 23.99 -10.76
N GLY A 361 -36.97 23.95 -10.09
CA GLY A 361 -35.69 24.55 -10.52
C GLY A 361 -35.53 26.07 -10.32
N PRO A 362 -34.40 26.69 -10.74
CA PRO A 362 -33.30 26.13 -11.54
C PRO A 362 -31.88 26.18 -10.88
N LEU A 363 -30.92 25.48 -11.50
CA LEU A 363 -29.44 25.50 -11.31
C LEU A 363 -28.82 24.69 -10.14
N ASP A 364 -28.28 23.51 -10.48
CA ASP A 364 -27.46 22.62 -9.62
C ASP A 364 -26.07 23.21 -9.27
N ILE A 365 -26.01 24.18 -8.35
CA ILE A 365 -24.74 24.76 -7.87
C ILE A 365 -24.19 24.04 -6.62
N GLU A 366 -25.03 23.40 -5.80
CA GLU A 366 -24.64 22.81 -4.51
C GLU A 366 -24.18 21.34 -4.56
N ASP A 367 -23.07 21.06 -5.25
CA ASP A 367 -22.28 19.83 -5.02
C ASP A 367 -20.78 20.03 -5.36
N GLY A 368 -20.23 21.24 -5.13
CA GLY A 368 -18.90 21.63 -5.64
C GLY A 368 -18.02 22.44 -4.70
N MET A 369 -18.57 23.41 -3.97
CA MET A 369 -17.80 24.20 -3.00
C MET A 369 -17.63 23.42 -1.70
N ASP A 370 -16.39 23.05 -1.38
CA ASP A 370 -16.03 22.48 -0.09
C ASP A 370 -16.37 23.49 1.02
N SER A 371 -17.08 23.04 2.07
CA SER A 371 -17.56 23.91 3.15
C SER A 371 -16.39 24.59 3.89
N CYS A 372 -15.20 24.00 3.85
CA CYS A 372 -13.96 24.61 4.33
C CYS A 372 -13.60 25.96 3.65
N ILE A 373 -14.02 26.18 2.40
CA ILE A 373 -13.68 27.38 1.61
C ILE A 373 -14.41 28.62 2.16
N LYS A 374 -15.58 28.46 2.81
CA LYS A 374 -16.38 29.57 3.37
C LYS A 374 -15.65 30.42 4.43
N PHE A 375 -14.52 29.94 4.97
CA PHE A 375 -13.69 30.68 5.93
C PHE A 375 -12.62 31.59 5.27
N VAL A 376 -12.44 31.49 3.94
CA VAL A 376 -11.56 32.36 3.15
C VAL A 376 -12.44 33.26 2.30
N GLY A 377 -12.16 34.58 2.29
CA GLY A 377 -13.05 35.60 1.72
C GLY A 377 -13.57 35.29 0.32
N SER A 378 -14.88 35.48 0.12
CA SER A 378 -15.68 34.94 -0.99
C SER A 378 -15.44 35.63 -2.35
N ASN A 379 -14.21 35.58 -2.84
CA ASN A 379 -13.76 36.28 -4.06
C ASN A 379 -13.08 35.33 -5.08
N TYR A 380 -13.44 34.05 -5.07
CA TYR A 380 -13.04 33.06 -6.09
C TYR A 380 -13.97 33.13 -7.31
N SER A 381 -13.43 33.01 -8.53
CA SER A 381 -14.25 32.98 -9.75
C SER A 381 -14.96 31.64 -9.91
N CYS A 382 -16.25 31.63 -10.28
CA CYS A 382 -16.94 30.39 -10.60
C CYS A 382 -16.53 29.88 -11.99
N VAL A 383 -15.75 28.79 -12.04
CA VAL A 383 -15.32 28.13 -13.28
C VAL A 383 -15.97 26.75 -13.38
N MET A 384 -16.73 26.51 -14.45
CA MET A 384 -17.26 25.18 -14.75
C MET A 384 -16.16 24.31 -15.37
N ARG A 385 -15.89 23.15 -14.75
CA ARG A 385 -14.87 22.16 -15.16
C ARG A 385 -15.52 20.78 -15.34
N ARG A 386 -14.96 19.90 -16.19
CA ARG A 386 -15.56 18.59 -16.48
C ARG A 386 -15.69 17.72 -15.23
N LYS A 387 -16.87 17.10 -15.07
CA LYS A 387 -17.20 16.20 -13.96
C LYS A 387 -16.84 14.72 -14.23
N LYS A 388 -16.59 14.35 -15.50
CA LYS A 388 -16.17 13.00 -15.92
C LYS A 388 -15.12 13.04 -17.05
N LEU A 389 -14.47 11.91 -17.29
CA LEU A 389 -13.70 11.65 -18.51
C LEU A 389 -14.63 11.29 -19.69
N PRO A 390 -14.13 11.27 -20.95
CA PRO A 390 -14.84 10.67 -22.08
C PRO A 390 -15.20 9.20 -21.82
N ASP A 391 -16.25 8.72 -22.48
CA ASP A 391 -16.60 7.30 -22.46
C ASP A 391 -15.68 6.52 -23.43
N PRO A 392 -15.13 5.35 -23.05
CA PRO A 392 -14.02 4.73 -23.77
C PRO A 392 -14.42 4.13 -25.13
N VAL A 393 -13.65 4.44 -26.17
CA VAL A 393 -13.88 3.98 -27.56
C VAL A 393 -13.61 2.48 -27.73
N GLU A 394 -12.50 1.95 -27.22
CA GLU A 394 -12.16 0.53 -27.27
C GLU A 394 -12.57 -0.21 -25.98
N LYS A 395 -12.90 -1.50 -26.09
CA LYS A 395 -13.07 -2.36 -24.90
C LYS A 395 -11.71 -2.64 -24.27
N GLU A 396 -11.65 -2.48 -22.95
CA GLU A 396 -10.45 -2.77 -22.17
C GLU A 396 -10.05 -4.25 -22.25
N LYS A 397 -8.73 -4.50 -22.32
CA LYS A 397 -8.12 -5.83 -22.19
C LYS A 397 -7.47 -5.91 -20.81
N GLY A 398 -7.85 -6.91 -20.00
CA GLY A 398 -7.20 -7.18 -18.72
C GLY A 398 -5.80 -7.74 -18.94
N VAL A 399 -4.77 -7.03 -18.45
CA VAL A 399 -3.36 -7.44 -18.53
C VAL A 399 -2.75 -7.40 -17.13
N SER A 400 -2.03 -8.45 -16.74
CA SER A 400 -1.37 -8.50 -15.43
C SER A 400 -0.09 -7.65 -15.42
N LEU A 401 0.07 -6.79 -14.41
CA LEU A 401 1.30 -6.05 -14.20
C LEU A 401 2.48 -7.01 -13.96
N TRP A 402 2.24 -8.10 -13.22
CA TRP A 402 3.24 -9.13 -12.94
C TRP A 402 3.85 -9.69 -14.22
N SER A 403 3.03 -10.02 -15.22
CA SER A 403 3.51 -10.62 -16.47
C SER A 403 4.40 -9.68 -17.30
N MET A 404 4.45 -8.38 -16.99
CA MET A 404 5.32 -7.40 -17.64
C MET A 404 6.59 -7.08 -16.82
N ILE A 405 6.56 -7.18 -15.49
CA ILE A 405 7.69 -6.82 -14.62
C ILE A 405 8.50 -8.00 -14.08
N LYS A 406 7.96 -9.22 -14.11
CA LYS A 406 8.60 -10.43 -13.53
C LYS A 406 10.03 -10.69 -14.01
N ASP A 407 10.33 -10.36 -15.27
CA ASP A 407 11.64 -10.60 -15.88
C ASP A 407 12.63 -9.44 -15.63
N ASN A 408 12.21 -8.44 -14.83
CA ASN A 408 12.97 -7.24 -14.45
C ASN A 408 13.23 -7.10 -12.94
N ILE A 409 12.98 -8.17 -12.18
CA ILE A 409 13.32 -8.30 -10.76
C ILE A 409 14.79 -7.92 -10.51
N GLY A 410 15.03 -7.05 -9.53
CA GLY A 410 16.37 -6.58 -9.17
C GLY A 410 17.05 -5.66 -10.21
N LYS A 411 16.34 -5.25 -11.27
CA LYS A 411 16.79 -4.25 -12.25
C LYS A 411 16.15 -2.89 -11.95
N ASP A 412 16.77 -1.84 -12.50
CA ASP A 412 16.19 -0.50 -12.63
C ASP A 412 14.93 -0.52 -13.50
N LEU A 413 13.75 -0.43 -12.88
CA LEU A 413 12.45 -0.43 -13.55
C LEU A 413 12.20 0.82 -14.41
N THR A 414 12.98 1.90 -14.29
CA THR A 414 12.79 3.09 -15.13
C THR A 414 13.03 2.81 -16.61
N ARG A 415 13.77 1.72 -16.92
CA ARG A 415 14.07 1.25 -18.29
C ARG A 415 13.01 0.32 -18.88
N VAL A 416 11.99 -0.07 -18.11
CA VAL A 416 10.94 -1.01 -18.55
C VAL A 416 9.79 -0.24 -19.21
N CYS A 417 9.67 -0.38 -20.53
CA CYS A 417 8.59 0.19 -21.33
C CYS A 417 7.29 -0.62 -21.09
N LEU A 418 6.51 -0.24 -20.07
CA LEU A 418 5.21 -0.87 -19.79
C LEU A 418 4.17 -0.50 -20.88
N PRO A 419 3.27 -1.42 -21.27
CA PRO A 419 2.14 -1.09 -22.15
C PRO A 419 1.28 0.08 -21.64
N VAL A 420 0.62 0.80 -22.54
CA VAL A 420 -0.19 1.99 -22.19
C VAL A 420 -1.35 1.69 -21.21
N TYR A 421 -1.82 0.44 -21.14
CA TYR A 421 -2.83 -0.02 -20.19
C TYR A 421 -2.44 0.14 -18.71
N PHE A 422 -1.14 0.25 -18.40
CA PHE A 422 -0.65 0.52 -17.04
C PHE A 422 -0.48 2.01 -16.75
N ASN A 423 -0.79 2.89 -17.71
CA ASN A 423 -0.82 4.32 -17.50
C ASN A 423 -2.20 4.82 -17.07
N GLU A 424 -2.20 5.98 -16.42
CA GLU A 424 -3.38 6.85 -16.24
C GLU A 424 -3.24 8.06 -17.19
N PRO A 425 -4.34 8.71 -17.61
CA PRO A 425 -4.34 9.76 -18.64
C PRO A 425 -3.82 11.13 -18.17
N ILE A 426 -2.82 11.12 -17.27
CA ILE A 426 -2.09 12.30 -16.82
C ILE A 426 -0.57 12.09 -16.91
N SER A 427 0.18 13.17 -17.09
CA SER A 427 1.64 13.18 -17.05
C SER A 427 2.16 13.35 -15.61
N SER A 428 3.44 13.11 -15.38
CA SER A 428 4.07 13.40 -14.08
C SER A 428 4.07 14.90 -13.75
N LEU A 429 3.97 15.77 -14.76
CA LEU A 429 3.84 17.23 -14.62
C LEU A 429 2.48 17.60 -14.01
N GLN A 430 1.41 16.98 -14.50
CA GLN A 430 0.06 17.06 -13.94
C GLN A 430 -0.02 16.43 -12.54
N LYS A 431 0.69 15.31 -12.30
CA LYS A 431 0.73 14.67 -10.97
C LYS A 431 1.39 15.57 -9.90
N CYS A 432 2.32 16.45 -10.27
CA CYS A 432 2.87 17.47 -9.36
C CYS A 432 1.86 18.56 -9.00
N PHE A 433 0.91 18.88 -9.88
CA PHE A 433 -0.14 19.86 -9.59
C PHE A 433 -1.24 19.29 -8.66
N GLU A 434 -1.39 17.96 -8.56
CA GLU A 434 -2.35 17.35 -7.62
C GLU A 434 -2.07 17.67 -6.14
N ASP A 435 -0.82 17.98 -5.78
CA ASP A 435 -0.46 18.45 -4.43
C ASP A 435 -1.24 19.71 -4.02
N LEU A 436 -1.73 20.49 -5.01
CA LEU A 436 -2.49 21.72 -4.82
C LEU A 436 -4.01 21.51 -4.83
N GLU A 437 -4.52 20.26 -4.74
CA GLU A 437 -5.96 19.98 -4.59
C GLU A 437 -6.54 20.75 -3.38
N TYR A 438 -5.81 20.76 -2.26
CA TYR A 438 -6.21 21.40 -0.99
C TYR A 438 -5.47 22.72 -0.70
N SER A 439 -5.10 23.45 -1.76
CA SER A 439 -4.40 24.76 -1.73
C SER A 439 -5.05 25.82 -0.83
N PHE A 440 -6.34 25.72 -0.49
CA PHE A 440 -7.00 26.61 0.49
C PHE A 440 -6.36 26.54 1.90
N LEU A 441 -5.63 25.47 2.23
CA LEU A 441 -4.87 25.37 3.46
C LEU A 441 -3.71 26.38 3.50
N LEU A 442 -3.12 26.71 2.34
CA LEU A 442 -2.09 27.75 2.23
C LEU A 442 -2.68 29.16 2.35
N ASP A 443 -3.85 29.39 1.75
CA ASP A 443 -4.62 30.63 1.94
C ASP A 443 -4.93 30.89 3.43
N ARG A 444 -5.35 29.83 4.16
CA ARG A 444 -5.55 29.89 5.62
C ARG A 444 -4.24 30.14 6.38
N ALA A 445 -3.16 29.46 6.00
CA ALA A 445 -1.85 29.60 6.64
C ALA A 445 -1.29 31.03 6.50
N TYR A 446 -1.50 31.67 5.35
CA TYR A 446 -1.16 33.07 5.10
C TYR A 446 -1.90 34.00 6.06
N GLU A 447 -3.24 33.93 6.09
CA GLU A 447 -4.08 34.78 6.97
C GLU A 447 -3.80 34.55 8.46
N PHE A 448 -3.58 33.32 8.91
CA PHE A 448 -3.19 33.06 10.32
C PHE A 448 -1.87 33.75 10.69
N GLY A 449 -0.89 33.80 9.79
CA GLY A 449 0.37 34.52 10.05
C GLY A 449 0.24 36.04 9.99
N LYS A 450 -0.62 36.59 9.14
CA LYS A 450 -1.01 38.01 9.17
C LYS A 450 -1.67 38.40 10.50
N MET A 451 -2.37 37.47 11.15
CA MET A 451 -2.89 37.60 12.51
C MET A 451 -1.85 37.29 13.61
N GLY A 452 -0.57 37.11 13.25
CA GLY A 452 0.52 36.77 14.17
C GLY A 452 0.56 35.33 14.68
N ASN A 453 -0.38 34.48 14.25
CA ASN A 453 -0.56 33.12 14.76
C ASN A 453 0.31 32.09 13.99
N SER A 454 1.63 32.16 14.19
CA SER A 454 2.60 31.24 13.57
C SER A 454 2.35 29.75 13.90
N LEU A 455 1.65 29.42 15.00
CA LEU A 455 1.27 28.04 15.31
C LEU A 455 0.17 27.54 14.36
N MET A 456 -0.91 28.31 14.16
CA MET A 456 -1.96 27.94 13.21
C MET A 456 -1.48 27.97 11.76
N ARG A 457 -0.54 28.86 11.41
CA ARG A 457 0.17 28.82 10.12
C ARG A 457 0.89 27.47 9.95
N ALA A 458 1.75 27.09 10.89
CA ALA A 458 2.47 25.80 10.84
C ALA A 458 1.55 24.58 10.79
N LEU A 459 0.43 24.59 11.53
CA LEU A 459 -0.57 23.51 11.51
C LEU A 459 -1.27 23.36 10.15
N ASN A 460 -1.60 24.48 9.47
CA ASN A 460 -2.19 24.42 8.14
C ASN A 460 -1.18 23.99 7.07
N VAL A 461 0.09 24.41 7.16
CA VAL A 461 1.17 23.92 6.27
C VAL A 461 1.41 22.41 6.48
N ALA A 462 1.39 21.94 7.72
CA ALA A 462 1.49 20.51 8.03
C ALA A 462 0.31 19.69 7.46
N ALA A 463 -0.92 20.20 7.55
CA ALA A 463 -2.08 19.59 6.93
C ALA A 463 -1.98 19.57 5.39
N PHE A 464 -1.49 20.66 4.77
CA PHE A 464 -1.25 20.73 3.33
C PHE A 464 -0.25 19.68 2.86
N ALA A 465 0.90 19.57 3.54
CA ALA A 465 1.97 18.63 3.21
C ALA A 465 1.52 17.15 3.30
N VAL A 466 0.57 16.82 4.19
CA VAL A 466 -0.07 15.49 4.25
C VAL A 466 -1.13 15.33 3.16
N SER A 467 -1.90 16.36 2.85
CA SER A 467 -3.03 16.28 1.91
C SER A 467 -2.65 15.89 0.48
N GLY A 468 -1.42 16.20 0.04
CA GLY A 468 -0.88 15.78 -1.28
C GLY A 468 -0.73 14.25 -1.47
N TYR A 469 -0.87 13.47 -0.39
CA TYR A 469 -0.93 12.00 -0.46
C TYR A 469 -2.35 11.47 -0.67
N ALA A 470 -3.40 12.24 -0.34
CA ALA A 470 -4.78 11.77 -0.38
C ALA A 470 -5.29 11.40 -1.79
N SER A 471 -4.58 11.83 -2.83
CA SER A 471 -4.89 11.51 -4.22
C SER A 471 -4.20 10.24 -4.73
N THR A 472 -3.42 9.49 -3.93
CA THR A 472 -2.75 8.24 -4.35
C THR A 472 -3.61 6.99 -4.11
N ASP A 473 -4.47 7.00 -3.08
CA ASP A 473 -5.28 5.84 -2.70
C ASP A 473 -6.15 5.32 -3.87
N GLY A 474 -6.19 3.99 -4.00
CA GLY A 474 -6.85 3.25 -5.06
C GLY A 474 -6.23 3.35 -6.47
N ARG A 475 -5.25 4.23 -6.70
CA ARG A 475 -4.62 4.41 -8.02
C ARG A 475 -3.50 3.41 -8.22
N HIS A 476 -3.73 2.51 -9.17
CA HIS A 476 -2.86 1.40 -9.52
C HIS A 476 -2.17 1.59 -10.89
N CYS A 477 -2.38 2.75 -11.51
CA CYS A 477 -1.83 3.15 -12.81
C CYS A 477 -0.73 4.20 -12.61
N LYS A 478 0.26 4.20 -13.50
CA LYS A 478 1.41 5.12 -13.47
C LYS A 478 1.14 6.37 -14.33
N PRO A 479 1.42 7.60 -13.87
CA PRO A 479 1.38 8.77 -14.77
C PRO A 479 2.39 8.61 -15.92
N PHE A 480 2.12 9.25 -17.07
CA PHE A 480 3.07 9.27 -18.17
C PHE A 480 4.39 9.93 -17.75
N ASN A 481 5.51 9.33 -18.16
CA ASN A 481 6.82 9.97 -18.06
C ASN A 481 6.85 11.12 -19.09
N PRO A 482 7.01 12.39 -18.68
CA PRO A 482 6.98 13.50 -19.61
C PRO A 482 8.14 13.43 -20.60
N LEU A 483 8.05 14.06 -21.76
CA LEU A 483 9.19 14.28 -22.66
C LEU A 483 10.13 15.37 -22.09
N LEU A 484 11.40 15.39 -22.51
CA LEU A 484 12.32 16.45 -22.10
C LEU A 484 11.83 17.77 -22.73
N GLY A 485 11.65 18.82 -21.91
CA GLY A 485 10.99 20.06 -22.35
C GLY A 485 9.45 19.99 -22.44
N GLU A 486 8.81 18.88 -22.02
CA GLU A 486 7.35 18.87 -21.83
C GLU A 486 6.98 19.80 -20.67
N THR A 487 5.91 20.57 -20.86
CA THR A 487 5.39 21.55 -19.89
C THR A 487 3.97 21.20 -19.47
N TYR A 488 3.52 21.72 -18.33
CA TYR A 488 2.11 21.73 -17.97
C TYR A 488 1.75 23.02 -17.24
N GLU A 489 0.81 23.78 -17.78
CA GLU A 489 0.18 24.89 -17.04
C GLU A 489 -1.13 24.51 -16.36
N ALA A 490 -1.47 25.21 -15.29
CA ALA A 490 -2.80 25.18 -14.69
C ALA A 490 -3.18 26.56 -14.14
N ASP A 491 -4.14 27.20 -14.78
CA ASP A 491 -4.77 28.45 -14.36
C ASP A 491 -6.11 28.14 -13.65
N TYR A 492 -6.17 28.42 -12.35
CA TYR A 492 -7.30 28.09 -11.49
C TYR A 492 -7.74 29.33 -10.69
N PRO A 493 -8.46 30.29 -11.30
CA PRO A 493 -9.03 31.45 -10.59
C PRO A 493 -10.18 31.07 -9.64
N ASP A 494 -10.74 29.86 -9.79
CA ASP A 494 -11.61 29.16 -8.84
C ASP A 494 -10.88 28.67 -7.57
N LYS A 495 -9.54 28.61 -7.60
CA LYS A 495 -8.68 28.43 -6.42
C LYS A 495 -7.77 29.63 -6.14
N GLY A 496 -7.80 30.65 -6.99
CA GLY A 496 -6.89 31.80 -6.94
C GLY A 496 -5.41 31.41 -7.06
N ILE A 497 -5.08 30.44 -7.91
CA ILE A 497 -3.69 29.97 -8.14
C ILE A 497 -3.34 29.88 -9.63
N ARG A 498 -2.07 30.11 -9.94
CA ARG A 498 -1.46 29.84 -11.26
C ARG A 498 -0.27 28.91 -11.07
N PHE A 499 -0.19 27.83 -11.86
CA PHE A 499 0.86 26.81 -11.77
C PHE A 499 1.50 26.56 -13.14
N ILE A 500 2.81 26.33 -13.13
CA ILE A 500 3.60 25.88 -14.28
C ILE A 500 4.59 24.80 -13.83
N SER A 501 4.77 23.76 -14.63
CA SER A 501 5.86 22.81 -14.49
C SER A 501 6.52 22.46 -15.82
N GLU A 502 7.80 22.09 -15.77
CA GLU A 502 8.60 21.67 -16.92
C GLU A 502 9.43 20.44 -16.55
N LYS A 503 9.59 19.48 -17.48
CA LYS A 503 10.59 18.42 -17.33
C LYS A 503 11.97 18.94 -17.73
N VAL A 504 12.70 19.40 -16.72
CA VAL A 504 14.01 20.03 -16.82
C VAL A 504 15.17 19.06 -17.10
N SER A 505 15.03 17.78 -16.75
CA SER A 505 16.08 16.76 -16.97
C SER A 505 15.50 15.37 -17.27
N HIS A 506 16.21 14.58 -18.09
CA HIS A 506 15.88 13.19 -18.38
C HIS A 506 16.69 12.21 -17.53
N HIS A 507 17.98 12.49 -17.30
CA HIS A 507 18.87 11.67 -16.46
C HIS A 507 19.66 12.56 -15.47
N PRO A 508 19.34 12.52 -14.16
CA PRO A 508 18.16 11.90 -13.55
C PRO A 508 16.85 12.51 -14.09
N MET A 509 15.73 11.82 -13.90
CA MET A 509 14.42 12.31 -14.35
C MET A 509 13.93 13.35 -13.35
N VAL A 510 13.95 14.64 -13.74
CA VAL A 510 13.57 15.76 -12.86
C VAL A 510 12.46 16.57 -13.52
N VAL A 511 11.37 16.76 -12.78
CA VAL A 511 10.34 17.77 -13.04
C VAL A 511 10.56 18.91 -12.07
N ALA A 512 10.57 20.15 -12.56
CA ALA A 512 10.50 21.36 -11.73
C ALA A 512 9.09 21.95 -11.82
N CYS A 513 8.58 22.51 -10.72
CA CYS A 513 7.27 23.18 -10.69
C CYS A 513 7.32 24.49 -9.89
N HIS A 514 6.43 25.41 -10.24
CA HIS A 514 6.23 26.68 -9.56
C HIS A 514 4.75 27.05 -9.57
N CYS A 515 4.28 27.64 -8.48
CA CYS A 515 2.91 28.04 -8.26
C CYS A 515 2.85 29.38 -7.53
N GLU A 516 2.07 30.30 -8.07
CA GLU A 516 1.67 31.55 -7.43
C GLU A 516 0.26 31.36 -6.84
N GLY A 517 0.09 31.70 -5.57
CA GLY A 517 -1.22 31.78 -4.90
C GLY A 517 -1.47 33.17 -4.32
N ARG A 518 -2.46 33.29 -3.42
CA ARG A 518 -2.84 34.57 -2.85
C ARG A 518 -2.02 34.87 -1.59
N GLY A 519 -0.89 35.54 -1.82
CA GLY A 519 0.07 35.93 -0.79
C GLY A 519 1.09 34.85 -0.41
N TRP A 520 1.21 33.83 -1.26
CA TRP A 520 2.16 32.74 -1.11
C TRP A 520 2.65 32.23 -2.47
N LYS A 521 3.85 31.67 -2.49
CA LYS A 521 4.43 30.95 -3.64
C LYS A 521 4.85 29.56 -3.21
N PHE A 522 4.61 28.57 -4.04
CA PHE A 522 5.01 27.18 -3.80
C PHE A 522 5.82 26.66 -4.99
N TRP A 523 6.98 26.06 -4.75
CA TRP A 523 7.80 25.48 -5.80
C TRP A 523 8.60 24.29 -5.30
N GLY A 524 9.19 23.57 -6.23
CA GLY A 524 10.12 22.51 -5.92
C GLY A 524 10.47 21.68 -7.14
N GLU A 525 11.22 20.62 -6.87
CA GLU A 525 11.59 19.64 -7.87
C GLU A 525 11.24 18.23 -7.39
N SER A 526 10.88 17.38 -8.36
CA SER A 526 10.51 16.00 -8.15
C SER A 526 11.39 15.10 -9.00
N ASN A 527 12.35 14.45 -8.35
CA ASN A 527 13.08 13.29 -8.83
C ASN A 527 12.56 12.04 -8.09
N LEU A 528 12.54 10.88 -8.73
CA LEU A 528 11.96 9.66 -8.15
C LEU A 528 12.87 8.46 -8.37
N LYS A 529 13.53 7.99 -7.31
CA LYS A 529 14.34 6.78 -7.32
C LYS A 529 13.43 5.57 -7.07
N SER A 530 13.42 4.59 -7.98
CA SER A 530 12.57 3.39 -7.87
C SER A 530 13.40 2.12 -7.65
N LYS A 531 13.13 1.37 -6.58
CA LYS A 531 13.73 0.07 -6.26
C LYS A 531 12.67 -1.05 -6.35
N PHE A 532 13.02 -2.20 -6.92
CA PHE A 532 12.09 -3.32 -7.10
C PHE A 532 12.50 -4.55 -6.29
N TRP A 533 11.76 -4.82 -5.21
CA TRP A 533 12.00 -5.88 -4.24
C TRP A 533 11.27 -7.20 -4.58
N GLY A 534 10.77 -7.34 -5.81
CA GLY A 534 10.02 -8.52 -6.30
C GLY A 534 8.55 -8.53 -5.91
N ARG A 535 8.23 -8.49 -4.60
CA ARG A 535 6.84 -8.39 -4.10
C ARG A 535 6.29 -6.97 -4.08
N SER A 536 7.18 -5.98 -3.93
CA SER A 536 6.86 -4.56 -3.86
C SER A 536 7.83 -3.70 -4.67
N ILE A 537 7.37 -2.50 -5.07
CA ILE A 537 8.19 -1.44 -5.65
C ILE A 537 8.23 -0.30 -4.63
N GLN A 538 9.43 0.04 -4.19
CA GLN A 538 9.69 1.21 -3.36
C GLN A 538 10.02 2.40 -4.26
N LEU A 539 9.42 3.55 -3.95
CA LEU A 539 9.58 4.82 -4.62
C LEU A 539 10.07 5.83 -3.58
N ASP A 540 11.35 6.18 -3.67
CA ASP A 540 12.02 7.17 -2.83
C ASP A 540 12.02 8.53 -3.57
N PRO A 541 11.17 9.49 -3.18
CA PRO A 541 11.18 10.83 -3.76
C PRO A 541 12.43 11.60 -3.31
N VAL A 542 13.02 12.36 -4.23
CA VAL A 542 14.20 13.19 -4.00
C VAL A 542 13.90 14.60 -4.48
N GLY A 543 14.11 15.56 -3.58
CA GLY A 543 13.80 16.98 -3.80
C GLY A 543 13.27 17.63 -2.52
N THR A 544 13.22 18.96 -2.53
CA THR A 544 12.64 19.77 -1.45
C THR A 544 11.49 20.59 -2.02
N LEU A 545 10.33 20.50 -1.37
CA LEU A 545 9.21 21.41 -1.61
C LEU A 545 9.40 22.64 -0.74
N THR A 546 9.26 23.83 -1.34
CA THR A 546 9.43 25.12 -0.68
C THR A 546 8.15 25.95 -0.83
N LEU A 547 7.77 26.60 0.26
CA LEU A 547 6.63 27.51 0.36
C LEU A 547 7.14 28.83 0.95
N GLU A 548 6.84 29.95 0.30
CA GLU A 548 7.16 31.32 0.76
C GLU A 548 5.85 32.09 0.94
N PHE A 549 5.70 32.82 2.05
CA PHE A 549 4.64 33.82 2.24
C PHE A 549 5.17 35.24 1.98
N ASP A 550 4.30 36.21 1.64
CA ASP A 550 4.72 37.60 1.35
C ASP A 550 5.52 38.28 2.48
N ASP A 551 5.37 37.82 3.72
CA ASP A 551 6.10 38.31 4.90
C ASP A 551 7.51 37.70 5.05
N GLY A 552 7.95 36.87 4.10
CA GLY A 552 9.25 36.21 4.08
C GLY A 552 9.34 34.96 4.97
N GLU A 553 8.24 34.50 5.58
CA GLU A 553 8.22 33.22 6.27
C GLU A 553 8.26 32.07 5.24
N ILE A 554 9.37 31.33 5.22
CA ILE A 554 9.56 30.17 4.34
C ILE A 554 9.31 28.87 5.13
N PHE A 555 8.70 27.88 4.47
CA PHE A 555 8.62 26.49 4.91
C PHE A 555 9.23 25.55 3.88
N GLN A 556 9.95 24.54 4.35
CA GLN A 556 10.56 23.49 3.52
C GLN A 556 10.32 22.10 4.08
N TRP A 557 10.06 21.14 3.20
CA TRP A 557 9.95 19.71 3.52
C TRP A 557 10.24 18.82 2.32
N SER A 558 10.60 17.56 2.57
CA SER A 558 10.65 16.51 1.55
C SER A 558 9.50 15.53 1.73
N LYS A 559 9.11 14.87 0.63
CA LYS A 559 8.13 13.79 0.65
C LYS A 559 8.72 12.51 1.29
N VAL A 560 7.89 11.73 1.98
CA VAL A 560 8.24 10.41 2.53
C VAL A 560 8.19 9.31 1.45
N THR A 561 8.88 8.20 1.71
CA THR A 561 8.92 7.01 0.84
C THR A 561 7.53 6.41 0.65
N THR A 562 7.33 5.83 -0.54
CA THR A 562 6.08 5.21 -0.98
C THR A 562 6.36 3.78 -1.43
N SER A 563 5.59 2.80 -0.96
CA SER A 563 5.70 1.41 -1.43
C SER A 563 4.39 0.94 -2.08
N ILE A 564 4.53 0.27 -3.23
CA ILE A 564 3.45 -0.39 -3.96
C ILE A 564 3.57 -1.90 -3.72
N TYR A 565 2.56 -2.51 -3.12
CA TYR A 565 2.55 -3.91 -2.68
C TYR A 565 1.58 -4.77 -3.52
N ASN A 566 1.59 -6.10 -3.27
CA ASN A 566 0.76 -7.11 -3.94
C ASN A 566 0.97 -7.19 -5.47
N LEU A 567 2.22 -6.99 -5.93
CA LEU A 567 2.56 -7.05 -7.36
C LEU A 567 2.37 -8.43 -8.01
N ILE A 568 2.28 -9.49 -7.20
CA ILE A 568 2.16 -10.89 -7.64
C ILE A 568 0.75 -11.42 -7.36
N LEU A 569 0.31 -11.38 -6.09
CA LEU A 569 -1.00 -11.88 -5.66
C LEU A 569 -1.75 -10.86 -4.79
N GLY A 570 -3.03 -10.64 -5.12
CA GLY A 570 -3.96 -9.75 -4.41
C GLY A 570 -4.30 -8.48 -5.20
N LYS A 571 -5.01 -7.55 -4.56
CA LYS A 571 -5.24 -6.20 -5.11
C LYS A 571 -4.01 -5.34 -4.84
N LEU A 572 -3.51 -4.64 -5.86
CA LEU A 572 -2.48 -3.61 -5.73
C LEU A 572 -2.94 -2.54 -4.73
N TYR A 573 -2.05 -2.14 -3.82
CA TYR A 573 -2.23 -0.99 -2.95
C TYR A 573 -0.91 -0.23 -2.78
N CYS A 574 -1.03 1.01 -2.32
CA CYS A 574 0.04 1.96 -2.12
C CYS A 574 0.01 2.40 -0.65
N ASP A 575 1.14 2.38 0.03
CA ASP A 575 1.28 2.93 1.38
C ASP A 575 2.48 3.90 1.45
N HIS A 576 2.43 4.81 2.42
CA HIS A 576 3.37 5.90 2.62
C HIS A 576 3.93 5.84 4.04
N TYR A 577 5.25 5.88 4.19
CA TYR A 577 5.91 5.61 5.46
C TYR A 577 7.24 6.35 5.62
N GLY A 578 7.62 6.59 6.88
CA GLY A 578 8.82 7.35 7.24
C GLY A 578 8.49 8.62 8.01
N THR A 579 9.47 9.51 8.18
CA THR A 579 9.30 10.78 8.92
C THR A 579 9.43 11.98 8.01
N MET A 580 8.33 12.71 7.80
CA MET A 580 8.36 14.05 7.23
C MET A 580 8.83 15.04 8.29
N LYS A 581 9.82 15.86 7.94
CA LYS A 581 10.27 17.02 8.72
C LYS A 581 9.89 18.28 7.93
N ILE A 582 9.16 19.20 8.57
CA ILE A 582 8.81 20.51 8.02
C ILE A 582 9.50 21.58 8.87
N GLN A 583 10.30 22.43 8.23
CA GLN A 583 11.15 23.42 8.87
C GLN A 583 10.94 24.79 8.23
N GLY A 584 11.42 25.87 8.88
CA GLY A 584 11.67 27.16 8.22
C GLY A 584 11.21 28.40 8.99
N ASN A 585 10.09 28.36 9.72
CA ASN A 585 9.52 29.56 10.34
C ASN A 585 10.21 30.09 11.62
N GLN A 586 11.42 29.61 11.92
CA GLN A 586 12.30 30.03 13.02
C GLN A 586 11.77 29.81 14.46
N LYS A 587 10.46 29.69 14.65
CA LYS A 587 9.78 29.51 15.95
C LYS A 587 9.43 28.06 16.24
N TYR A 588 9.10 27.31 15.18
CA TYR A 588 8.54 25.97 15.24
C TYR A 588 9.13 25.05 14.17
N SER A 589 9.01 23.74 14.39
CA SER A 589 9.20 22.70 13.37
C SER A 589 8.11 21.64 13.50
N CYS A 590 7.72 20.98 12.41
CA CYS A 590 6.77 19.87 12.45
C CYS A 590 7.47 18.55 12.14
N LYS A 591 7.28 17.54 12.98
CA LYS A 591 7.76 16.15 12.77
C LYS A 591 6.54 15.25 12.66
N LEU A 592 6.33 14.62 11.51
CA LEU A 592 5.20 13.73 11.22
C LEU A 592 5.71 12.36 10.79
N LYS A 593 5.37 11.33 11.58
CA LYS A 593 5.63 9.93 11.28
C LYS A 593 4.42 9.35 10.54
N PHE A 594 4.64 8.97 9.29
CA PHE A 594 3.73 8.13 8.53
C PHE A 594 4.01 6.67 8.96
N LYS A 595 3.02 5.98 9.52
CA LYS A 595 3.18 4.64 10.08
C LYS A 595 3.05 3.59 8.97
N GLU A 596 4.14 2.87 8.69
CA GLU A 596 4.13 1.72 7.77
C GLU A 596 3.08 0.69 8.19
N GLN A 597 2.29 0.20 7.24
CA GLN A 597 1.22 -0.77 7.51
C GLN A 597 1.76 -2.14 7.92
N SER A 598 1.74 -2.44 9.22
CA SER A 598 1.88 -3.81 9.73
C SER A 598 0.63 -4.65 9.40
N LEU A 599 0.82 -5.94 9.11
CA LEU A 599 -0.28 -6.89 8.89
C LEU A 599 -1.14 -7.15 10.13
N ILE A 600 -0.67 -6.72 11.31
CA ILE A 600 -1.38 -6.83 12.61
C ILE A 600 -2.11 -5.50 12.95
N ASP A 601 -1.76 -4.39 12.30
CA ASP A 601 -2.34 -3.07 12.55
C ASP A 601 -3.78 -2.98 12.05
N ARG A 602 -4.73 -2.79 12.99
CA ARG A 602 -6.17 -2.68 12.68
C ARG A 602 -6.58 -1.38 12.00
N ASN A 603 -5.67 -0.42 11.90
CA ASN A 603 -5.95 0.94 11.48
C ASN A 603 -4.79 1.46 10.61
N PRO A 604 -4.82 1.25 9.27
CA PRO A 604 -3.73 1.63 8.38
C PRO A 604 -3.73 3.14 8.07
N HIS A 605 -2.71 3.57 7.30
CA HIS A 605 -2.55 4.91 6.73
C HIS A 605 -2.36 6.05 7.76
N GLN A 606 -1.95 5.71 8.99
CA GLN A 606 -1.84 6.68 10.08
C GLN A 606 -0.72 7.69 9.85
N VAL A 607 -1.01 8.95 10.17
CA VAL A 607 0.00 10.02 10.31
C VAL A 607 -0.09 10.54 11.74
N LEU A 608 1.02 10.49 12.47
CA LEU A 608 1.12 10.89 13.87
C LEU A 608 2.34 11.79 14.09
N GLY A 609 2.22 12.80 14.94
CA GLY A 609 3.35 13.66 15.28
C GLY A 609 2.93 14.97 15.93
N GLY A 610 3.60 16.06 15.61
CA GLY A 610 3.24 17.38 16.15
C GLY A 610 4.15 18.52 15.73
N VAL A 611 3.74 19.71 16.15
CA VAL A 611 4.51 20.95 16.06
C VAL A 611 5.30 21.13 17.36
N GLN A 612 6.62 21.22 17.22
CA GLN A 612 7.59 21.47 18.29
C GLN A 612 8.02 22.94 18.27
N ASP A 613 8.29 23.54 19.43
CA ASP A 613 8.95 24.84 19.52
C ASP A 613 10.47 24.74 19.31
N LYS A 614 11.14 25.90 19.27
CA LYS A 614 12.61 26.01 19.19
C LYS A 614 13.40 25.27 20.29
N ASN A 615 12.75 24.79 21.35
CA ASN A 615 13.34 24.02 22.45
C ASN A 615 13.02 22.51 22.32
N GLY A 616 12.43 22.08 21.20
CA GLY A 616 11.98 20.70 20.95
C GLY A 616 10.63 20.34 21.57
N LYS A 617 9.98 21.25 22.32
CA LYS A 617 8.77 20.94 23.08
C LYS A 617 7.53 20.91 22.17
N THR A 618 6.82 19.80 22.14
CA THR A 618 5.59 19.63 21.34
C THR A 618 4.43 20.51 21.85
N VAL A 619 4.23 21.67 21.20
CA VAL A 619 3.17 22.64 21.53
C VAL A 619 1.80 22.26 20.96
N ALA A 620 1.74 21.44 19.92
CA ALA A 620 0.51 20.86 19.42
C ALA A 620 0.77 19.46 18.83
N SER A 621 -0.09 18.50 19.16
CA SER A 621 -0.05 17.16 18.58
C SER A 621 -0.92 17.10 17.32
N LEU A 622 -0.44 16.41 16.29
CA LEU A 622 -1.10 16.20 15.00
C LEU A 622 -1.36 14.70 14.81
N PHE A 623 -2.56 14.33 14.41
CA PHE A 623 -2.93 12.92 14.21
C PHE A 623 -4.08 12.78 13.20
N GLY A 624 -4.07 11.66 12.47
CA GLY A 624 -5.10 11.35 11.49
C GLY A 624 -4.64 10.28 10.51
N LYS A 625 -5.12 10.38 9.28
CA LYS A 625 -4.69 9.53 8.17
C LYS A 625 -4.52 10.33 6.90
N TRP A 626 -3.56 9.92 6.07
CA TRP A 626 -3.32 10.57 4.78
C TRP A 626 -4.43 10.29 3.74
N ASP A 627 -5.29 9.30 3.95
CA ASP A 627 -6.38 8.89 3.05
C ASP A 627 -7.79 9.36 3.47
N ASP A 628 -7.94 10.09 4.58
CA ASP A 628 -9.24 10.55 5.10
C ASP A 628 -9.19 11.97 5.71
N SER A 629 -8.46 12.17 6.81
CA SER A 629 -8.53 13.42 7.59
C SER A 629 -7.36 13.64 8.53
N MET A 630 -7.05 14.91 8.82
CA MET A 630 -6.02 15.34 9.78
C MET A 630 -6.60 16.27 10.84
N HIS A 631 -6.28 15.95 12.10
CA HIS A 631 -6.72 16.65 13.29
C HIS A 631 -5.53 17.14 14.13
N TYR A 632 -5.77 18.11 15.01
CA TYR A 632 -4.80 18.59 15.98
C TYR A 632 -5.38 18.77 17.39
N LYS A 633 -4.47 18.87 18.36
CA LYS A 633 -4.75 19.23 19.75
C LYS A 633 -3.63 20.12 20.28
N ILE A 634 -3.98 21.27 20.87
CA ILE A 634 -3.00 22.19 21.47
C ILE A 634 -2.60 21.68 22.85
N ASN A 635 -1.29 21.58 23.10
CA ASN A 635 -0.74 21.06 24.35
C ASN A 635 -0.42 22.22 25.30
N GLY A 636 -1.16 22.32 26.41
CA GLY A 636 -0.95 23.36 27.43
C GLY A 636 -2.10 24.38 27.59
N GLY A 637 -3.31 24.07 27.10
CA GLY A 637 -4.52 24.79 27.52
C GLY A 637 -4.73 24.76 29.04
N SER A 638 -5.53 25.71 29.56
CA SER A 638 -5.71 25.90 31.01
C SER A 638 -6.12 24.62 31.75
N ARG A 639 -5.56 24.41 32.95
CA ARG A 639 -5.66 23.17 33.76
C ARG A 639 -7.10 22.78 34.19
N ASN A 640 -8.10 23.59 33.89
CA ASN A 640 -9.51 23.32 34.16
C ASN A 640 -10.27 22.74 32.96
N ALA A 641 -9.64 22.63 31.78
CA ALA A 641 -10.22 21.97 30.61
C ALA A 641 -9.83 20.49 30.59
N ASN A 642 -10.75 19.61 31.03
CA ASN A 642 -10.59 18.16 30.90
C ASN A 642 -10.55 17.76 29.41
N GLY A 643 -9.34 17.66 28.86
CA GLY A 643 -9.07 17.12 27.54
C GLY A 643 -9.74 17.84 26.38
N SER A 644 -9.22 19.01 25.97
CA SER A 644 -9.67 19.72 24.76
C SER A 644 -9.82 18.77 23.56
N GLU A 645 -10.94 18.87 22.85
CA GLU A 645 -11.31 17.92 21.78
C GLU A 645 -10.38 18.01 20.56
N PRO A 646 -10.28 16.94 19.75
CA PRO A 646 -9.61 16.98 18.45
C PRO A 646 -10.26 18.01 17.53
N HIS A 647 -9.48 18.97 17.04
CA HIS A 647 -9.94 19.96 16.06
C HIS A 647 -9.55 19.49 14.65
N LEU A 648 -10.48 19.57 13.68
CA LEU A 648 -10.22 19.21 12.28
C LEU A 648 -9.43 20.32 11.56
N LEU A 649 -8.36 19.96 10.85
CA LEU A 649 -7.63 20.88 9.94
C LEU A 649 -8.02 20.64 8.48
N TRP A 650 -8.03 19.37 8.08
CA TRP A 650 -8.22 18.94 6.70
C TRP A 650 -9.02 17.64 6.66
N LYS A 651 -9.86 17.50 5.63
CA LYS A 651 -10.57 16.28 5.28
C LYS A 651 -10.53 16.10 3.76
N ARG A 652 -10.40 14.87 3.31
CA ARG A 652 -10.33 14.48 1.90
C ARG A 652 -11.66 14.77 1.18
N SER A 653 -11.56 15.24 -0.05
CA SER A 653 -12.67 15.39 -1.00
C SER A 653 -13.49 14.10 -1.10
N LYS A 654 -14.83 14.21 -1.13
CA LYS A 654 -15.69 13.05 -1.46
C LYS A 654 -15.27 12.47 -2.83
N PRO A 655 -15.18 11.13 -2.98
CA PRO A 655 -14.87 10.49 -4.26
C PRO A 655 -15.78 10.94 -5.40
N SER A 656 -15.31 10.84 -6.63
CA SER A 656 -16.13 11.15 -7.81
C SER A 656 -17.33 10.21 -7.91
N LYS A 657 -18.53 10.77 -8.13
CA LYS A 657 -19.73 10.01 -8.54
C LYS A 657 -19.51 9.29 -9.89
N HIS A 658 -18.56 9.76 -10.70
CA HIS A 658 -18.12 9.15 -11.94
C HIS A 658 -16.78 8.45 -11.71
N LEU A 659 -16.85 7.22 -11.19
CA LEU A 659 -15.67 6.38 -10.94
C LEU A 659 -14.98 6.03 -12.26
N THR A 660 -13.74 6.50 -12.41
CA THR A 660 -12.87 6.12 -13.52
C THR A 660 -12.12 4.83 -13.19
N ARG A 661 -11.73 4.03 -14.20
CA ARG A 661 -10.83 2.87 -13.99
C ARG A 661 -9.53 3.24 -13.27
N TYR A 662 -9.08 4.49 -13.40
CA TYR A 662 -7.84 5.02 -12.84
C TYR A 662 -7.99 5.53 -11.40
N ASN A 663 -9.20 5.54 -10.82
CA ASN A 663 -9.53 6.13 -9.51
C ASN A 663 -9.13 7.62 -9.32
N LEU A 664 -9.24 8.42 -10.39
CA LEU A 664 -8.96 9.86 -10.32
C LEU A 664 -9.88 10.60 -9.32
N THR A 665 -9.32 11.54 -8.54
CA THR A 665 -10.10 12.49 -7.74
C THR A 665 -10.90 13.44 -8.63
N ARG A 666 -11.87 14.15 -8.04
CA ARG A 666 -12.63 15.19 -8.76
C ARG A 666 -11.73 16.28 -9.35
N PHE A 667 -10.61 16.60 -8.68
CA PHE A 667 -9.62 17.55 -9.17
C PHE A 667 -8.75 16.93 -10.27
N ALA A 668 -8.23 15.71 -10.05
CA ALA A 668 -7.42 14.97 -11.03
C ALA A 668 -8.15 14.78 -12.39
N ILE A 669 -9.47 14.61 -12.39
CA ILE A 669 -10.31 14.58 -13.60
C ILE A 669 -10.17 15.87 -14.43
N THR A 670 -10.07 17.04 -13.80
CA THR A 670 -10.02 18.35 -14.50
C THR A 670 -8.65 18.66 -15.13
N LEU A 671 -7.57 18.03 -14.67
CA LEU A 671 -6.21 18.49 -14.99
C LEU A 671 -5.84 18.39 -16.48
N ASN A 672 -6.39 17.39 -17.16
CA ASN A 672 -6.15 17.14 -18.59
C ASN A 672 -7.32 17.62 -19.49
N GLU A 673 -8.25 18.41 -18.94
CA GLU A 673 -9.30 19.08 -19.71
C GLU A 673 -8.69 20.05 -20.74
N LEU A 674 -9.19 19.99 -21.98
CA LEU A 674 -8.73 20.81 -23.11
C LEU A 674 -9.95 21.35 -23.85
N THR A 675 -10.31 22.60 -23.58
CA THR A 675 -11.35 23.33 -24.31
C THR A 675 -10.74 23.93 -25.60
N PRO A 676 -11.55 24.32 -26.61
CA PRO A 676 -11.04 24.99 -27.82
C PRO A 676 -10.28 26.29 -27.50
N GLU A 677 -10.81 27.10 -26.60
CA GLU A 677 -10.27 28.42 -26.22
C GLU A 677 -8.99 28.30 -25.40
N LEU A 678 -8.80 27.17 -24.70
CA LEU A 678 -7.53 26.83 -24.05
C LEU A 678 -6.52 26.34 -25.09
N LYS A 679 -6.93 25.46 -26.01
CA LYS A 679 -6.06 24.88 -27.04
C LYS A 679 -5.34 25.93 -27.88
N GLU A 680 -6.00 27.03 -28.23
CA GLU A 680 -5.43 28.15 -28.98
C GLU A 680 -4.39 28.97 -28.18
N LYS A 681 -4.38 28.84 -26.85
CA LYS A 681 -3.48 29.60 -25.95
C LYS A 681 -2.30 28.79 -25.44
N LEU A 682 -2.32 27.46 -25.54
CA LEU A 682 -1.25 26.60 -25.02
C LEU A 682 0.00 26.61 -25.91
N PRO A 683 1.20 26.44 -25.33
CA PRO A 683 2.39 26.12 -26.10
C PRO A 683 2.28 24.71 -26.69
N SER A 684 3.03 24.47 -27.77
CA SER A 684 3.22 23.14 -28.39
C SER A 684 3.71 22.05 -27.44
N THR A 685 4.23 22.43 -26.27
CA THR A 685 4.82 21.55 -25.25
C THR A 685 3.86 21.14 -24.12
N ASP A 686 2.61 21.63 -24.05
CA ASP A 686 1.70 21.32 -22.93
C ASP A 686 1.19 19.87 -22.94
N SER A 687 1.21 19.18 -21.79
CA SER A 687 0.73 17.80 -21.63
C SER A 687 -0.70 17.56 -22.14
N ARG A 688 -1.57 18.58 -22.25
CA ARG A 688 -2.92 18.38 -22.84
C ARG A 688 -2.89 18.09 -24.33
N LEU A 689 -1.88 18.56 -25.05
CA LEU A 689 -1.68 18.34 -26.49
C LEU A 689 -1.00 16.99 -26.78
N ARG A 690 -0.50 16.31 -25.74
CA ARG A 690 0.23 15.05 -25.83
C ARG A 690 -0.67 13.91 -26.37
N PRO A 691 -0.34 13.30 -27.53
CA PRO A 691 -1.26 12.42 -28.26
C PRO A 691 -1.49 11.04 -27.64
N ASP A 692 -0.45 10.36 -27.14
CA ASP A 692 -0.57 9.05 -26.48
C ASP A 692 -1.45 9.12 -25.22
N GLN A 693 -1.26 10.18 -24.44
CA GLN A 693 -2.07 10.49 -23.27
C GLN A 693 -3.53 10.84 -23.63
N ARG A 694 -3.77 11.60 -24.70
CA ARG A 694 -5.12 11.95 -25.16
C ARG A 694 -5.88 10.73 -25.69
N CYS A 695 -5.24 9.88 -26.49
CA CYS A 695 -5.85 8.63 -26.96
C CYS A 695 -6.15 7.68 -25.78
N LEU A 696 -5.30 7.60 -24.75
CA LEU A 696 -5.62 6.82 -23.56
C LEU A 696 -6.84 7.38 -22.80
N GLU A 697 -6.98 8.70 -22.70
CA GLU A 697 -8.13 9.34 -22.07
C GLU A 697 -9.45 9.04 -22.79
N ASN A 698 -9.41 9.00 -24.13
CA ASN A 698 -10.53 8.60 -24.97
C ASN A 698 -10.79 7.08 -25.00
N GLY A 699 -9.95 6.27 -24.34
CA GLY A 699 -10.01 4.81 -24.43
C GLY A 699 -9.64 4.25 -25.81
N GLU A 700 -8.91 4.99 -26.64
CA GLU A 700 -8.33 4.53 -27.91
C GLU A 700 -7.00 3.80 -27.66
N TYR A 701 -7.05 2.73 -26.87
CA TYR A 701 -5.87 2.02 -26.35
C TYR A 701 -4.85 1.60 -27.42
N THR A 702 -5.31 1.24 -28.61
CA THR A 702 -4.43 0.79 -29.70
C THR A 702 -3.59 1.96 -30.23
N LYS A 703 -4.25 3.07 -30.61
CA LYS A 703 -3.57 4.32 -31.02
C LYS A 703 -2.67 4.88 -29.92
N ALA A 704 -3.14 4.84 -28.68
CA ALA A 704 -2.40 5.32 -27.52
C ALA A 704 -1.08 4.57 -27.33
N ASN A 705 -1.03 3.27 -27.63
CA ASN A 705 0.18 2.47 -27.54
C ASN A 705 1.13 2.68 -28.73
N GLU A 706 0.60 2.95 -29.93
CA GLU A 706 1.38 3.32 -31.13
C GLU A 706 2.07 4.68 -30.95
N GLU A 707 1.31 5.70 -30.56
CA GLU A 707 1.83 7.05 -30.28
C GLU A 707 2.81 7.03 -29.11
N LYS A 708 2.55 6.23 -28.07
CA LYS A 708 3.49 6.06 -26.95
C LYS A 708 4.83 5.51 -27.44
N LEU A 709 4.83 4.49 -28.30
CA LEU A 709 6.05 3.93 -28.86
C LEU A 709 6.81 4.96 -29.72
N ARG A 710 6.10 5.77 -30.51
CA ARG A 710 6.68 6.85 -31.31
C ARG A 710 7.35 7.92 -30.43
N LEU A 711 6.68 8.35 -29.36
CA LEU A 711 7.21 9.33 -28.41
C LEU A 711 8.35 8.75 -27.54
N GLU A 712 8.30 7.46 -27.17
CA GLU A 712 9.39 6.79 -26.47
C GLU A 712 10.65 6.66 -27.35
N GLN A 713 10.51 6.41 -28.66
CA GLN A 713 11.64 6.46 -29.59
C GLN A 713 12.30 7.85 -29.62
N ARG A 714 11.48 8.92 -29.66
CA ARG A 714 11.98 10.30 -29.56
C ARG A 714 12.63 10.57 -28.20
N GLN A 715 12.07 10.04 -27.10
CA GLN A 715 12.66 10.16 -25.75
C GLN A 715 14.03 9.47 -25.63
N ARG A 716 14.31 8.38 -26.36
CA ARG A 716 15.65 7.76 -26.38
C ARG A 716 16.73 8.73 -26.92
N GLN A 717 16.36 9.67 -27.79
CA GLN A 717 17.25 10.72 -28.27
C GLN A 717 17.44 11.85 -27.23
N ALA A 718 16.54 12.01 -26.24
CA ALA A 718 16.62 13.08 -25.25
C ALA A 718 17.88 12.99 -24.37
N ARG A 719 18.50 11.81 -24.21
CA ARG A 719 19.83 11.69 -23.61
C ARG A 719 20.89 12.47 -24.43
N LYS A 720 20.97 12.21 -25.75
CA LYS A 720 21.87 12.94 -26.65
C LYS A 720 21.57 14.44 -26.66
N MET A 721 20.30 14.85 -26.53
CA MET A 721 19.92 16.26 -26.41
C MET A 721 20.41 16.88 -25.09
N GLN A 722 20.29 16.17 -23.97
CA GLN A 722 20.80 16.61 -22.66
C GLN A 722 22.33 16.71 -22.67
N GLU A 723 23.03 15.71 -23.22
CA GLU A 723 24.49 15.69 -23.39
C GLU A 723 24.99 16.82 -24.31
N ARG A 724 24.21 17.20 -25.34
CA ARG A 724 24.45 18.38 -26.20
C ARG A 724 24.13 19.72 -25.52
N GLY A 725 23.88 19.74 -24.21
CA GLY A 725 23.68 20.96 -23.44
C GLY A 725 22.25 21.51 -23.48
N TRP A 726 21.24 20.63 -23.41
CA TRP A 726 19.84 21.03 -23.24
C TRP A 726 19.69 22.03 -22.07
N LYS A 727 18.91 23.09 -22.30
CA LYS A 727 18.52 24.05 -21.28
C LYS A 727 16.99 24.07 -21.20
N PRO A 728 16.39 23.92 -20.01
CA PRO A 728 14.96 24.15 -19.85
C PRO A 728 14.61 25.58 -20.22
N ARG A 729 13.35 25.81 -20.61
CA ARG A 729 12.91 27.12 -21.12
C ARG A 729 12.41 28.06 -20.03
N TRP A 730 11.75 27.53 -19.00
CA TRP A 730 11.06 28.32 -17.98
C TRP A 730 11.70 28.21 -16.59
N PHE A 731 12.68 27.31 -16.43
CA PHE A 731 13.40 27.06 -15.20
C PHE A 731 14.92 27.09 -15.41
N VAL A 732 15.66 27.63 -14.45
CA VAL A 732 17.13 27.64 -14.44
C VAL A 732 17.64 26.88 -13.21
N LYS A 733 18.73 26.12 -13.36
CA LYS A 733 19.44 25.54 -12.21
C LYS A 733 20.29 26.63 -11.56
N GLU A 734 20.19 26.78 -10.24
CA GLU A 734 20.88 27.86 -9.52
C GLU A 734 22.41 27.65 -9.49
N LYS A 735 23.18 28.75 -9.51
CA LYS A 735 24.64 28.70 -9.56
C LYS A 735 25.22 28.21 -8.23
N GLY A 736 25.63 26.94 -8.19
CA GLY A 736 26.10 26.26 -6.98
C GLY A 736 24.99 25.60 -6.16
N GLY A 737 23.74 25.69 -6.60
CA GLY A 737 22.61 24.96 -6.04
C GLY A 737 22.32 23.66 -6.81
N GLU A 738 21.62 22.74 -6.15
CA GLU A 738 21.06 21.56 -6.82
C GLU A 738 19.68 21.85 -7.45
N THR A 739 19.02 22.92 -7.01
CA THR A 739 17.63 23.25 -7.30
C THR A 739 17.39 24.00 -8.61
N TYR A 740 16.21 23.77 -9.20
CA TYR A 740 15.66 24.56 -10.30
C TYR A 740 14.65 25.62 -9.84
N SER A 741 14.83 26.85 -10.31
CA SER A 741 13.97 28.00 -10.00
C SER A 741 13.32 28.57 -11.27
N TYR A 742 12.05 28.96 -11.17
CA TYR A 742 11.26 29.55 -12.27
C TYR A 742 11.77 30.96 -12.61
N ILE A 743 11.92 31.27 -13.90
CA ILE A 743 12.57 32.53 -14.36
C ILE A 743 11.60 33.62 -14.83
N GLY A 744 10.29 33.40 -14.73
CA GLY A 744 9.29 34.26 -15.37
C GLY A 744 9.12 33.97 -16.86
N GLY A 745 8.38 34.85 -17.55
CA GLY A 745 8.22 34.83 -19.00
C GLY A 745 7.15 33.89 -19.57
N TYR A 746 6.69 32.86 -18.83
CA TYR A 746 5.70 31.91 -19.34
C TYR A 746 4.32 32.55 -19.52
N TRP A 747 3.81 33.20 -18.48
CA TRP A 747 2.50 33.85 -18.50
C TRP A 747 2.49 35.03 -19.47
N GLU A 748 3.59 35.76 -19.54
CA GLU A 748 3.79 36.90 -20.42
C GLU A 748 3.91 36.45 -21.90
N ALA A 749 4.45 35.26 -22.17
CA ALA A 749 4.42 34.64 -23.50
C ALA A 749 3.00 34.20 -23.89
N LYS A 750 2.25 33.58 -22.96
CA LYS A 750 0.84 33.20 -23.12
C LYS A 750 -0.06 34.39 -23.41
N GLU A 751 0.08 35.49 -22.66
CA GLU A 751 -0.67 36.74 -22.85
C GLU A 751 -0.45 37.36 -24.24
N ARG A 752 0.75 37.19 -24.81
CA ARG A 752 1.10 37.63 -26.16
C ARG A 752 0.82 36.59 -27.26
N GLY A 753 0.43 35.36 -26.90
CA GLY A 753 0.33 34.23 -27.82
C GLY A 753 1.63 33.85 -28.53
N ASN A 754 2.80 34.26 -28.00
CA ASN A 754 4.09 34.00 -28.66
C ASN A 754 4.69 32.69 -28.14
N TRP A 755 4.68 31.68 -29.01
CA TRP A 755 5.27 30.36 -28.75
C TRP A 755 6.41 30.00 -29.69
N ASP A 756 6.98 30.97 -30.43
CA ASP A 756 8.03 30.78 -31.45
C ASP A 756 9.27 30.05 -30.91
N SER A 757 9.50 30.14 -29.61
CA SER A 757 10.63 29.52 -28.93
C SER A 757 10.35 28.10 -28.39
N CYS A 758 9.08 27.67 -28.34
CA CYS A 758 8.69 26.35 -27.83
C CYS A 758 8.90 25.27 -28.90
N PRO A 759 9.81 24.29 -28.69
CA PRO A 759 10.05 23.24 -29.66
C PRO A 759 8.84 22.32 -29.78
N ASP A 760 8.47 21.92 -31.00
CA ASP A 760 7.49 20.86 -31.20
C ASP A 760 8.09 19.51 -30.78
N ILE A 761 7.81 19.11 -29.53
CA ILE A 761 8.24 17.84 -28.92
C ILE A 761 7.33 16.65 -29.26
N PHE A 762 6.11 16.89 -29.76
CA PHE A 762 5.12 15.84 -30.01
C PHE A 762 5.03 15.41 -31.48
N GLY A 763 5.38 16.28 -32.43
CA GLY A 763 5.37 15.99 -33.86
C GLY A 763 6.32 14.87 -34.29
N GLN A 764 6.31 14.58 -35.59
CA GLN A 764 7.13 13.53 -36.18
C GLN A 764 8.63 13.89 -36.10
N VAL A 765 9.48 12.88 -35.91
CA VAL A 765 10.93 13.04 -36.01
C VAL A 765 11.28 13.06 -37.50
N PRO A 766 11.99 14.08 -38.02
CA PRO A 766 12.47 14.06 -39.40
C PRO A 766 13.38 12.86 -39.64
N THR A 767 13.07 12.05 -40.65
CA THR A 767 13.83 10.83 -40.98
C THR A 767 15.27 11.13 -41.39
N ASP A 768 15.51 12.33 -41.92
CA ASP A 768 16.71 12.70 -42.67
C ASP A 768 17.79 13.37 -41.81
N GLN A 769 17.94 12.92 -40.56
CA GLN A 769 19.02 13.35 -39.66
C GLN A 769 19.85 12.17 -39.13
N ASN A 770 20.36 11.37 -40.07
CA ASN A 770 21.67 10.76 -39.92
C ASN A 770 22.72 11.88 -39.82
N PHE A 771 22.97 12.36 -38.60
CA PHE A 771 24.21 13.05 -38.28
C PHE A 771 25.24 11.98 -37.89
N ASP A 772 26.18 11.73 -38.79
CA ASP A 772 27.49 11.14 -38.48
C ASP A 772 28.26 12.04 -37.46
#